data_AF-A0AAN7QJ84-F1
#
_entry.id   AF-A0AAN7QJ84-F1
#
_cell.length_a   1.000
_cell.length_b   1.000
_cell.length_c   1.000
_cell.angle_alpha   90.00
_cell.angle_beta   90.00
_cell.angle_gamma   90.00
#
_symmetry.space_group_name_H-M   'P 1'
#
loop_
_entity.id
_entity.type
_entity.pdbx_description
1 polymer ?
#
loop_
_entity_poly.entity_id
_entity_poly.type
_entity_poly.pdbx_seq_one_letter_code
_entity_poly.pdbx_strand_id
1 'polypeptide(L)'
;MSSEGVLSKKNLTKLIELYKEHPALWKIKSKEYTNKNLKTKAYNALIEYCKLSYPYADRNFVTKKIQNIRGSFRNELKKVEASQMNGTGADELYELHLWYFDLLLFTTDQKMPVESVDSESYEDETQCTELTTDRDIEVEEGENLTKGTEHFLGSNSQYVDGGVRLVVTSLDVIPKRNKKMWNATRISVLMGCNKQKLAEWLISKTPVRAISASSTKYNVPVEAEPFLNGSSGAYVEDMYNAWLKDPSSVHASWDSFFRNSAQGGVGYQAPPSLSVPRPNEAYISTTSTLSSGGGGGGVVNEKAIDDHLSVQAIIRSYQIRGHHIAKLDPLGINSADLDERTSSDLLLTNYFDNSSRTYSEQLRQQVKELAKTETDMERQFKLPSTTYIGGDKDKQLPLREILRRLEYAYCRHIGVEYMFINSLDQCNWIRKRMETPGCLDMNTEAKRLILARLSRAAGFEAFLAKKWSSEKRFGLEGCEILIPAMKLIIDRSTELGVESIVMGMPHRGRLNVLANVCRKPLSSLFTQFAGLEAEDEGSGDVKYHLGTYIERLNRVTNKNVRLAIAANPSHLECVDPVVQGKTRAEQFYRGDAEGKKVMSMLLHGDAAFAGQGVVYETMHLSDLPAYTTHGTIHIVANNQIGFTTDPRFSRSSPYCTDVAKVVNAPIFHVNSDDPESVMHVCKVAAEWRATFRKDVVIDIVCYRRNGHNETDEPMFTQPLMYTKIKNTKPVLEKYSEQLIGEGVVTAAEVKDVRDKYEKICEEAFEQARKETHIKYKDWIDSPWSGFFEGKDPLKVAPTGVSEDTLKHIGTRLASPPPNAAEFVIHKGIERILKGRMDLVNKRTVDWALGEAMAFGSLLKEGIHVRLSGQDVERGTFSHRHHVLHHQTVDKATYRPLANLYPDQAPYSVCNSSLSEYGVLGFELGYSMTNPNALVLWEGQFGDFANTAQCIIDQFICSGQAKWVRQAGLVMLLPHGLEGQGPEHSSARLERFLQLSSDDPDYFPPERDEFAVRQLHDINWIVANCSNPASYFHILRRQIALPFRKPLVIMTPKSLLRHPEARSSFDDMKSGTEFLRIIPDSGPASQKPEGVKRVVFCSGKVYYELKKIRADKKLESEIAITTMEQICPFPFDLVKKECAKYPKAEVCWVQEEHKNSGAWSYVAPRFETTLGGARDVYYVGRPVSASTATGSRAQHFKELNNLLEEATRLP
;
A
#
# COMPACT_ATOMS: atom_id res chain seq x y z
N MET A 1 -0.29 -40.06 -7.96
CA MET A 1 0.69 -40.47 -8.99
C MET A 1 2.09 -40.30 -8.43
N SER A 2 3.00 -41.20 -8.77
CA SER A 2 4.38 -41.26 -8.24
C SER A 2 5.28 -40.16 -8.80
N SER A 3 6.35 -39.85 -8.06
CA SER A 3 7.37 -38.86 -8.40
C SER A 3 8.26 -39.31 -9.57
N GLU A 4 7.82 -39.11 -10.80
CA GLU A 4 8.72 -39.11 -11.97
C GLU A 4 9.24 -37.70 -12.26
N GLY A 5 10.56 -37.55 -12.45
CA GLY A 5 11.11 -36.34 -13.08
C GLY A 5 12.49 -35.87 -12.63
N VAL A 6 12.97 -36.24 -11.44
CA VAL A 6 14.29 -35.82 -10.96
C VAL A 6 15.31 -36.95 -11.15
N LEU A 7 16.23 -36.76 -12.10
CA LEU A 7 17.44 -37.57 -12.22
C LEU A 7 18.19 -37.52 -10.88
N SER A 8 18.64 -38.66 -10.37
CA SER A 8 19.53 -38.68 -9.21
C SER A 8 20.76 -37.80 -9.48
N LYS A 9 21.35 -37.20 -8.43
CA LYS A 9 22.54 -36.33 -8.57
C LYS A 9 23.61 -36.97 -9.46
N LYS A 10 23.86 -38.27 -9.25
CA LYS A 10 24.79 -39.11 -10.03
C LYS A 10 24.40 -39.23 -11.51
N ASN A 11 23.13 -39.50 -11.81
CA ASN A 11 22.67 -39.70 -13.19
C ASN A 11 22.60 -38.36 -13.96
N LEU A 12 22.29 -37.24 -13.27
CA LEU A 12 22.33 -35.92 -13.88
C LEU A 12 23.77 -35.47 -14.17
N THR A 13 24.71 -35.68 -13.24
CA THR A 13 26.14 -35.42 -13.49
C THR A 13 26.63 -36.18 -14.72
N LYS A 14 26.35 -37.50 -14.81
CA LYS A 14 26.82 -38.30 -15.94
C LYS A 14 26.15 -37.94 -17.27
N LEU A 15 24.89 -37.51 -17.24
CA LEU A 15 24.22 -36.93 -18.42
C LEU A 15 24.90 -35.63 -18.89
N ILE A 16 25.33 -34.76 -17.97
CA ILE A 16 26.04 -33.52 -18.30
C ILE A 16 27.47 -33.81 -18.81
N GLU A 17 28.15 -34.83 -18.29
CA GLU A 17 29.44 -35.31 -18.84
C GLU A 17 29.28 -35.82 -20.28
N LEU A 18 28.33 -36.72 -20.55
CA LEU A 18 28.02 -37.21 -21.90
C LEU A 18 27.62 -36.06 -22.85
N TYR A 19 26.90 -35.05 -22.35
CA TYR A 19 26.58 -33.85 -23.13
C TYR A 19 27.84 -33.03 -23.45
N LYS A 20 28.75 -32.88 -22.50
CA LYS A 20 30.05 -32.20 -22.66
C LYS A 20 30.95 -32.90 -23.68
N GLU A 21 30.97 -34.23 -23.70
CA GLU A 21 31.70 -35.08 -24.65
C GLU A 21 31.20 -34.97 -26.11
N HIS A 22 30.09 -34.27 -26.38
CA HIS A 22 29.52 -34.10 -27.72
C HIS A 22 29.44 -32.62 -28.16
N PRO A 23 30.55 -32.02 -28.66
CA PRO A 23 30.59 -30.62 -29.11
C PRO A 23 29.53 -30.28 -30.17
N ALA A 24 29.15 -31.25 -31.00
CA ALA A 24 28.06 -31.16 -31.97
C ALA A 24 26.72 -30.66 -31.37
N LEU A 25 26.48 -30.77 -30.06
CA LEU A 25 25.24 -30.36 -29.41
C LEU A 25 25.32 -29.01 -28.64
N TRP A 26 26.51 -28.41 -28.52
CA TRP A 26 26.69 -27.21 -27.68
C TRP A 26 27.72 -26.19 -28.17
N LYS A 27 28.72 -26.61 -28.95
CA LYS A 27 29.83 -25.76 -29.41
C LYS A 27 29.50 -25.13 -30.76
N ILE A 28 28.65 -24.11 -30.75
CA ILE A 28 28.05 -23.43 -31.92
C ILE A 28 29.09 -23.05 -32.97
N LYS A 29 30.25 -22.54 -32.55
CA LYS A 29 31.35 -22.12 -33.44
C LYS A 29 32.16 -23.29 -34.04
N SER A 30 31.80 -24.55 -33.81
CA SER A 30 32.50 -25.73 -34.36
C SER A 30 31.82 -26.26 -35.62
N LYS A 31 32.62 -26.80 -36.55
CA LYS A 31 32.12 -27.50 -37.75
C LYS A 31 31.29 -28.75 -37.43
N GLU A 32 31.40 -29.28 -36.21
CA GLU A 32 30.60 -30.40 -35.73
C GLU A 32 29.15 -29.99 -35.43
N TYR A 33 28.92 -28.73 -35.01
CA TYR A 33 27.59 -28.25 -34.64
C TYR A 33 26.65 -28.10 -35.84
N THR A 34 27.16 -27.90 -37.06
CA THR A 34 26.34 -27.90 -38.29
C THR A 34 26.18 -29.30 -38.90
N ASN A 35 26.90 -30.31 -38.41
CA ASN A 35 26.87 -31.67 -38.96
C ASN A 35 25.68 -32.48 -38.41
N LYS A 36 24.65 -32.67 -39.26
CA LYS A 36 23.43 -33.43 -38.92
C LYS A 36 23.72 -34.87 -38.44
N ASN A 37 24.70 -35.56 -39.04
CA ASN A 37 25.03 -36.94 -38.70
C ASN A 37 25.72 -37.06 -37.33
N LEU A 38 26.62 -36.12 -36.99
CA LEU A 38 27.24 -36.06 -35.66
C LEU A 38 26.21 -35.67 -34.59
N LYS A 39 25.31 -34.73 -34.88
CA LYS A 39 24.18 -34.40 -34.00
C LYS A 39 23.28 -35.60 -33.71
N THR A 40 22.92 -36.39 -34.72
CA THR A 40 22.11 -37.61 -34.52
C THR A 40 22.84 -38.67 -33.71
N LYS A 41 24.14 -38.93 -33.98
CA LYS A 41 24.94 -39.86 -33.16
C LYS A 41 25.03 -39.42 -31.69
N ALA A 42 25.26 -38.14 -31.44
CA ALA A 42 25.33 -37.57 -30.10
C ALA A 42 23.99 -37.66 -29.34
N TYR A 43 22.87 -37.33 -30.00
CA TYR A 43 21.55 -37.52 -29.39
C TYR A 43 21.27 -39.00 -29.08
N ASN A 44 21.63 -39.94 -29.96
CA ASN A 44 21.43 -41.37 -29.73
C ASN A 44 22.22 -41.87 -28.50
N ALA A 45 23.46 -41.42 -28.30
CA ALA A 45 24.24 -41.78 -27.11
C ALA A 45 23.59 -41.26 -25.80
N LEU A 46 23.06 -40.03 -25.82
CA LEU A 46 22.33 -39.44 -24.68
C LEU A 46 20.96 -40.11 -24.45
N ILE A 47 20.29 -40.59 -25.50
CA ILE A 47 19.05 -41.36 -25.42
C ILE A 47 19.31 -42.72 -24.77
N GLU A 48 20.30 -43.47 -25.25
CA GLU A 48 20.70 -44.77 -24.66
C GLU A 48 21.04 -44.61 -23.18
N TYR A 49 21.80 -43.57 -22.80
CA TYR A 49 22.07 -43.28 -21.39
C TYR A 49 20.81 -42.93 -20.60
N CYS A 50 19.91 -42.11 -21.14
CA CYS A 50 18.63 -41.79 -20.49
C CYS A 50 17.74 -43.03 -20.31
N LYS A 51 17.73 -43.96 -21.26
CA LYS A 51 16.93 -45.21 -21.20
C LYS A 51 17.28 -46.11 -20.02
N LEU A 52 18.51 -46.03 -19.50
CA LEU A 52 18.92 -46.72 -18.26
C LEU A 52 18.15 -46.24 -17.01
N SER A 53 17.51 -45.06 -17.06
CA SER A 53 16.68 -44.50 -15.98
C SER A 53 15.23 -44.24 -16.37
N TYR A 54 14.96 -44.05 -17.67
CA TYR A 54 13.65 -43.73 -18.23
C TYR A 54 13.46 -44.53 -19.53
N PRO A 55 12.90 -45.75 -19.49
CA PRO A 55 12.82 -46.63 -20.66
C PRO A 55 12.14 -46.00 -21.90
N TYR A 56 11.27 -45.01 -21.67
CA TYR A 56 10.58 -44.23 -22.70
C TYR A 56 11.39 -43.05 -23.27
N ALA A 57 12.64 -42.84 -22.85
CA ALA A 57 13.43 -41.69 -23.29
C ALA A 57 13.65 -41.68 -24.81
N ASP A 58 13.21 -40.60 -25.44
CA ASP A 58 13.36 -40.31 -26.85
C ASP A 58 14.18 -39.02 -27.07
N ARG A 59 14.29 -38.60 -28.34
CA ARG A 59 15.02 -37.39 -28.70
C ARG A 59 14.38 -36.12 -28.09
N ASN A 60 13.05 -36.08 -27.98
CA ASN A 60 12.34 -34.93 -27.43
C ASN A 60 12.54 -34.82 -25.91
N PHE A 61 12.50 -35.94 -25.19
CA PHE A 61 12.81 -36.03 -23.76
C PHE A 61 14.23 -35.53 -23.46
N VAL A 62 15.24 -36.04 -24.17
CA VAL A 62 16.64 -35.61 -24.02
C VAL A 62 16.82 -34.12 -24.34
N THR A 63 16.19 -33.63 -25.42
CA THR A 63 16.27 -32.22 -25.82
C THR A 63 15.66 -31.30 -24.76
N LYS A 64 14.44 -31.59 -24.30
CA LYS A 64 13.79 -30.83 -23.21
C LYS A 64 14.62 -30.89 -21.91
N LYS A 65 15.23 -32.04 -21.59
CA LYS A 65 16.08 -32.16 -20.40
C LYS A 65 17.31 -31.25 -20.48
N ILE A 66 18.03 -31.28 -21.61
CA ILE A 66 19.20 -30.41 -21.85
C ILE A 66 18.81 -28.93 -21.80
N GLN A 67 17.68 -28.55 -22.42
CA GLN A 67 17.17 -27.18 -22.39
C GLN A 67 16.89 -26.70 -20.95
N ASN A 68 16.23 -27.52 -20.12
CA ASN A 68 15.91 -27.15 -18.74
C ASN A 68 17.17 -26.99 -17.86
N ILE A 69 18.17 -27.87 -18.02
CA ILE A 69 19.44 -27.80 -17.30
C ILE A 69 20.20 -26.52 -17.73
N ARG A 70 20.25 -26.21 -19.03
CA ARG A 70 20.87 -24.97 -19.55
C ARG A 70 20.11 -23.69 -19.18
N GLY A 71 18.78 -23.73 -19.11
CA GLY A 71 17.95 -22.61 -18.66
C GLY A 71 18.23 -22.27 -17.20
N SER A 72 18.27 -23.29 -16.33
CA SER A 72 18.63 -23.15 -14.92
C SER A 72 20.04 -22.55 -14.76
N PHE A 73 21.01 -23.05 -15.53
CA PHE A 73 22.39 -22.52 -15.55
C PHE A 73 22.47 -21.05 -15.98
N ARG A 74 21.80 -20.64 -17.07
CA ARG A 74 21.81 -19.24 -17.53
C ARG A 74 21.17 -18.29 -16.51
N ASN A 75 20.09 -18.72 -15.85
CA ASN A 75 19.43 -17.90 -14.84
C ASN A 75 20.31 -17.69 -13.61
N GLU A 76 21.09 -18.69 -13.21
CA GLU A 76 22.06 -18.56 -12.13
C GLU A 76 23.28 -17.72 -12.54
N LEU A 77 23.79 -17.91 -13.77
CA LEU A 77 24.92 -17.17 -14.31
C LEU A 77 24.66 -15.66 -14.34
N LYS A 78 23.45 -15.25 -14.75
CA LYS A 78 23.04 -13.83 -14.73
C LYS A 78 23.11 -13.19 -13.33
N LYS A 79 22.85 -13.95 -12.26
CA LYS A 79 22.93 -13.43 -10.89
C LYS A 79 24.38 -13.24 -10.44
N VAL A 80 25.27 -14.17 -10.82
CA VAL A 80 26.71 -14.05 -10.62
C VAL A 80 27.27 -12.85 -11.39
N GLU A 81 26.91 -12.70 -12.66
CA GLU A 81 27.32 -11.56 -13.51
C GLU A 81 26.79 -10.22 -12.94
N ALA A 82 25.55 -10.18 -12.47
CA ALA A 82 24.97 -8.98 -11.84
C ALA A 82 25.67 -8.61 -10.51
N SER A 83 26.02 -9.60 -9.68
CA SER A 83 26.82 -9.39 -8.47
C SER A 83 28.20 -8.82 -8.79
N GLN A 84 28.85 -9.30 -9.86
CA GLN A 84 30.16 -8.81 -10.30
C GLN A 84 30.12 -7.39 -10.91
N MET A 85 29.01 -6.96 -11.50
CA MET A 85 28.88 -5.59 -12.04
C MET A 85 28.60 -4.52 -10.99
N ASN A 86 28.10 -4.89 -9.81
CA ASN A 86 27.65 -3.92 -8.78
C ASN A 86 28.75 -3.40 -7.85
N GLY A 87 30.01 -3.84 -8.03
CA GLY A 87 31.18 -3.21 -7.38
C GLY A 87 31.23 -3.32 -5.85
N THR A 88 30.56 -4.31 -5.25
CA THR A 88 30.66 -4.60 -3.82
C THR A 88 32.00 -5.26 -3.47
N GLY A 89 32.42 -5.15 -2.20
CA GLY A 89 33.67 -5.71 -1.71
C GLY A 89 33.72 -7.24 -1.81
N ALA A 90 34.92 -7.81 -1.70
CA ALA A 90 35.18 -9.24 -1.95
C ALA A 90 34.36 -10.23 -1.09
N ASP A 91 33.75 -9.77 0.01
CA ASP A 91 32.94 -10.57 0.93
C ASP A 91 31.44 -10.62 0.58
N GLU A 92 30.96 -9.89 -0.45
CA GLU A 92 29.55 -9.84 -0.89
C GLU A 92 29.34 -10.37 -2.34
N LEU A 93 29.98 -11.47 -2.69
CA LEU A 93 29.73 -12.19 -3.95
C LEU A 93 28.52 -13.14 -3.83
N TYR A 94 27.63 -13.13 -4.82
CA TYR A 94 26.43 -13.98 -4.86
C TYR A 94 26.76 -15.48 -4.72
N GLU A 95 26.16 -16.15 -3.73
CA GLU A 95 26.37 -17.57 -3.46
C GLU A 95 25.61 -18.45 -4.48
N LEU A 96 26.33 -19.38 -5.11
CA LEU A 96 25.78 -20.28 -6.14
C LEU A 96 24.83 -21.34 -5.55
N HIS A 97 23.53 -21.24 -5.84
CA HIS A 97 22.54 -22.25 -5.40
C HIS A 97 22.40 -23.44 -6.37
N LEU A 98 22.87 -23.32 -7.61
CA LEU A 98 22.78 -24.38 -8.61
C LEU A 98 23.95 -25.37 -8.50
N TRP A 99 23.73 -26.51 -7.84
CA TRP A 99 24.82 -27.46 -7.51
C TRP A 99 25.62 -28.02 -8.71
N TYR A 100 25.08 -27.98 -9.94
CA TYR A 100 25.76 -28.41 -11.17
C TYR A 100 26.27 -27.25 -12.03
N PHE A 101 26.32 -26.02 -11.50
CA PHE A 101 26.74 -24.82 -12.22
C PHE A 101 28.09 -25.00 -12.92
N ASP A 102 29.11 -25.44 -12.17
CA ASP A 102 30.47 -25.65 -12.69
C ASP A 102 30.54 -26.68 -13.82
N LEU A 103 29.66 -27.69 -13.76
CA LEU A 103 29.59 -28.74 -14.79
C LEU A 103 29.12 -28.19 -16.14
N LEU A 104 28.43 -27.03 -16.18
CA LEU A 104 27.94 -26.40 -17.41
C LEU A 104 28.72 -25.14 -17.84
N LEU A 105 29.76 -24.74 -17.10
CA LEU A 105 30.62 -23.60 -17.47
C LEU A 105 31.21 -23.72 -18.89
N PHE A 106 31.39 -24.93 -19.42
CA PHE A 106 31.84 -25.13 -20.81
C PHE A 106 30.88 -24.54 -21.89
N THR A 107 29.66 -24.14 -21.51
CA THR A 107 28.66 -23.56 -22.41
C THR A 107 28.62 -22.02 -22.42
N THR A 108 29.45 -21.34 -21.62
CA THR A 108 29.42 -19.86 -21.46
C THR A 108 29.93 -19.09 -22.68
N ASP A 109 31.00 -19.54 -23.34
CA ASP A 109 31.65 -18.88 -24.50
C ASP A 109 30.80 -18.85 -25.80
N GLN A 110 29.52 -19.24 -25.72
CA GLN A 110 28.64 -19.54 -26.85
C GLN A 110 27.48 -18.53 -26.94
N LYS A 111 27.76 -17.28 -27.37
CA LYS A 111 26.69 -16.37 -27.83
C LYS A 111 25.95 -17.02 -29.01
N MET A 112 24.66 -17.31 -28.84
CA MET A 112 23.78 -17.75 -29.93
C MET A 112 23.39 -16.55 -30.81
N PRO A 113 23.24 -16.71 -32.13
CA PRO A 113 22.37 -15.82 -32.90
C PRO A 113 20.95 -15.90 -32.33
N VAL A 114 20.26 -14.77 -32.29
CA VAL A 114 18.80 -14.76 -32.11
C VAL A 114 18.20 -14.97 -33.49
N GLU A 115 17.83 -16.22 -33.80
CA GLU A 115 16.92 -16.48 -34.92
C GLU A 115 15.50 -16.23 -34.43
N SER A 116 14.77 -15.35 -35.13
CA SER A 116 13.35 -15.19 -34.99
C SER A 116 12.66 -16.50 -35.38
N VAL A 117 11.75 -16.98 -34.54
CA VAL A 117 10.72 -17.92 -34.99
C VAL A 117 9.50 -17.08 -35.30
N ASP A 118 9.46 -16.57 -36.52
CA ASP A 118 8.22 -16.16 -37.14
C ASP A 118 7.29 -17.37 -37.26
N SER A 119 6.00 -17.12 -37.19
CA SER A 119 4.97 -18.13 -37.42
C SER A 119 4.90 -18.46 -38.90
N GLU A 120 5.31 -19.66 -39.29
CA GLU A 120 4.92 -20.24 -40.57
C GLU A 120 4.53 -21.71 -40.43
N SER A 121 3.42 -22.03 -41.07
CA SER A 121 2.75 -23.33 -41.12
C SER A 121 3.53 -24.33 -41.97
N TYR A 122 3.52 -25.59 -41.54
CA TYR A 122 3.72 -26.72 -42.45
C TYR A 122 2.52 -27.66 -42.32
N GLU A 123 1.64 -27.62 -43.32
CA GLU A 123 0.81 -28.77 -43.67
C GLU A 123 1.67 -29.85 -44.34
N ASP A 124 1.10 -31.05 -44.44
CA ASP A 124 1.70 -32.20 -45.11
C ASP A 124 2.13 -31.92 -46.55
N GLU A 125 3.16 -32.65 -47.01
CA GLU A 125 3.01 -33.39 -48.27
C GLU A 125 4.04 -34.52 -48.38
N THR A 126 3.54 -35.77 -48.30
CA THR A 126 4.16 -36.90 -49.01
C THR A 126 3.38 -37.13 -50.30
N GLN A 127 4.12 -37.11 -51.41
CA GLN A 127 3.90 -37.80 -52.70
C GLN A 127 2.64 -38.70 -52.79
N CYS A 128 1.87 -38.70 -53.90
CA CYS A 128 2.37 -38.65 -55.27
C CYS A 128 1.30 -38.34 -56.35
N THR A 129 1.75 -37.68 -57.43
CA THR A 129 1.34 -37.83 -58.86
C THR A 129 -0.09 -37.53 -59.35
N GLU A 130 -0.15 -36.42 -60.11
CA GLU A 130 -0.55 -36.35 -61.54
C GLU A 130 -2.02 -36.14 -61.99
N LEU A 131 -2.20 -34.92 -62.55
CA LEU A 131 -2.71 -34.60 -63.90
C LEU A 131 -4.22 -34.46 -64.18
N THR A 132 -4.58 -33.19 -64.40
CA THR A 132 -5.35 -32.63 -65.55
C THR A 132 -6.88 -32.71 -65.64
N THR A 133 -7.46 -31.49 -65.69
CA THR A 133 -8.46 -30.98 -66.68
C THR A 133 -9.92 -31.46 -66.59
N ASP A 134 -10.95 -30.70 -66.99
CA ASP A 134 -11.02 -29.34 -67.59
C ASP A 134 -12.42 -28.70 -67.34
N ARG A 135 -12.47 -27.36 -67.40
CA ARG A 135 -13.50 -26.47 -68.00
C ARG A 135 -15.03 -26.61 -67.88
N ASP A 136 -15.61 -25.41 -67.72
CA ASP A 136 -16.76 -24.80 -68.42
C ASP A 136 -18.16 -25.48 -68.40
N ILE A 137 -19.17 -24.75 -67.91
CA ILE A 137 -20.28 -24.14 -68.70
C ILE A 137 -21.27 -23.42 -67.75
N GLU A 138 -21.85 -22.30 -68.21
CA GLU A 138 -22.90 -21.52 -67.54
C GLU A 138 -24.34 -22.01 -67.87
N VAL A 139 -25.33 -21.42 -67.16
CA VAL A 139 -26.72 -21.09 -67.62
C VAL A 139 -27.92 -21.90 -67.05
N GLU A 140 -28.90 -21.11 -66.58
CA GLU A 140 -30.37 -21.28 -66.40
C GLU A 140 -31.04 -22.06 -65.24
N GLU A 141 -31.79 -21.27 -64.45
CA GLU A 141 -33.23 -21.30 -64.11
C GLU A 141 -34.02 -22.63 -63.93
N GLY A 142 -34.95 -22.61 -62.95
CA GLY A 142 -36.06 -23.58 -62.86
C GLY A 142 -36.83 -23.57 -61.53
N GLU A 143 -38.05 -23.03 -61.52
CA GLU A 143 -38.92 -22.91 -60.32
C GLU A 143 -39.64 -24.22 -59.91
N ASN A 144 -40.09 -24.30 -58.64
CA ASN A 144 -41.52 -24.47 -58.22
C ASN A 144 -41.59 -24.73 -56.69
N LEU A 145 -42.15 -23.82 -55.87
CA LEU A 145 -43.58 -23.64 -55.54
C LEU A 145 -44.24 -24.76 -54.70
N THR A 146 -44.58 -24.45 -53.44
CA THR A 146 -45.99 -24.41 -52.95
C THR A 146 -46.11 -23.73 -51.57
N LYS A 147 -47.35 -23.31 -51.22
CA LYS A 147 -47.72 -22.43 -50.09
C LYS A 147 -48.49 -23.20 -49.00
N GLY A 148 -48.67 -22.62 -47.80
CA GLY A 148 -49.85 -22.97 -46.96
C GLY A 148 -49.78 -22.66 -45.47
N THR A 149 -50.29 -21.48 -45.08
CA THR A 149 -50.79 -21.04 -43.75
C THR A 149 -51.63 -22.09 -42.97
N GLU A 150 -51.75 -22.08 -41.63
CA GLU A 150 -52.64 -21.17 -40.84
C GLU A 150 -52.49 -21.23 -39.29
N HIS A 151 -52.65 -20.05 -38.67
CA HIS A 151 -53.39 -19.65 -37.43
C HIS A 151 -53.22 -20.20 -35.97
N PHE A 152 -52.96 -19.21 -35.09
CA PHE A 152 -53.68 -18.80 -33.84
C PHE A 152 -53.30 -19.24 -32.39
N LEU A 153 -52.96 -18.20 -31.60
CA LEU A 153 -53.34 -17.85 -30.19
C LEU A 153 -53.12 -18.82 -29.00
N GLY A 154 -52.60 -18.26 -27.88
CA GLY A 154 -53.17 -18.57 -26.56
C GLY A 154 -52.28 -18.60 -25.29
N SER A 155 -51.91 -17.43 -24.75
CA SER A 155 -51.91 -17.08 -23.30
C SER A 155 -51.18 -17.89 -22.19
N ASN A 156 -50.65 -17.10 -21.24
CA ASN A 156 -50.50 -17.32 -19.79
C ASN A 156 -49.30 -18.09 -19.21
N SER A 157 -48.57 -17.37 -18.35
CA SER A 157 -47.67 -17.86 -17.31
C SER A 157 -48.42 -18.23 -16.03
N GLN A 158 -47.96 -19.26 -15.29
CA GLN A 158 -47.54 -19.13 -13.88
C GLN A 158 -46.87 -20.41 -13.33
N TYR A 159 -46.01 -20.19 -12.33
CA TYR A 159 -45.18 -21.09 -11.52
C TYR A 159 -45.77 -22.45 -11.07
N VAL A 160 -44.89 -23.43 -10.76
CA VAL A 160 -44.68 -23.99 -9.39
C VAL A 160 -43.57 -25.09 -9.32
N ASP A 161 -42.78 -25.03 -8.24
CA ASP A 161 -41.91 -26.04 -7.55
C ASP A 161 -40.78 -26.89 -8.19
N GLY A 162 -39.82 -27.23 -7.31
CA GLY A 162 -39.46 -28.65 -7.09
C GLY A 162 -37.98 -29.09 -7.25
N GLY A 163 -37.14 -28.91 -6.22
CA GLY A 163 -35.71 -29.27 -6.23
C GLY A 163 -35.30 -30.77 -6.28
N VAL A 164 -33.98 -31.03 -6.29
CA VAL A 164 -33.38 -32.39 -6.28
C VAL A 164 -32.21 -32.51 -5.29
N ARG A 165 -32.08 -33.67 -4.65
CA ARG A 165 -31.06 -34.10 -3.66
C ARG A 165 -30.03 -35.04 -4.32
N LEU A 166 -28.79 -35.10 -3.81
CA LEU A 166 -27.76 -36.08 -4.22
C LEU A 166 -27.33 -37.00 -3.06
N VAL A 167 -26.89 -38.22 -3.40
CA VAL A 167 -26.55 -39.33 -2.48
C VAL A 167 -25.15 -39.91 -2.83
N VAL A 168 -24.52 -40.65 -1.90
CA VAL A 168 -23.06 -40.92 -1.80
C VAL A 168 -22.74 -42.44 -1.80
N THR A 169 -21.43 -42.81 -1.91
CA THR A 169 -20.69 -44.06 -1.49
C THR A 169 -20.10 -44.93 -2.63
N SER A 170 -18.91 -45.61 -2.57
CA SER A 170 -17.86 -45.81 -1.52
C SER A 170 -16.55 -46.55 -2.00
N LEU A 171 -15.38 -46.27 -1.36
CA LEU A 171 -14.28 -47.19 -0.85
C LEU A 171 -13.48 -48.17 -1.81
N ASP A 172 -12.23 -48.65 -1.61
CA ASP A 172 -11.07 -48.35 -0.71
C ASP A 172 -9.70 -49.00 -1.16
N VAL A 173 -8.61 -48.77 -0.38
CA VAL A 173 -7.45 -49.67 0.02
C VAL A 173 -5.98 -49.15 -0.19
N ILE A 174 -5.10 -49.33 0.84
CA ILE A 174 -3.64 -49.01 0.95
C ILE A 174 -2.86 -50.19 1.64
N PRO A 175 -1.50 -50.36 1.64
CA PRO A 175 -0.60 -49.73 2.67
C PRO A 175 0.99 -49.67 2.49
N LYS A 176 1.65 -48.59 3.03
CA LYS A 176 2.94 -48.55 3.84
C LYS A 176 4.33 -48.98 3.20
N ARG A 177 5.58 -48.62 3.63
CA ARG A 177 6.21 -47.72 4.68
C ARG A 177 7.78 -47.55 4.52
N ASN A 178 8.40 -46.49 5.14
CA ASN A 178 9.78 -46.37 5.72
C ASN A 178 11.07 -46.38 4.79
N LYS A 179 12.28 -45.85 5.12
CA LYS A 179 12.89 -44.92 6.16
C LYS A 179 14.36 -44.53 5.78
N LYS A 180 14.82 -43.26 6.01
CA LYS A 180 16.18 -42.77 6.46
C LYS A 180 17.48 -43.18 5.64
N MET A 181 18.75 -42.68 5.77
CA MET A 181 19.46 -41.54 6.44
C MET A 181 20.91 -41.26 5.87
N TRP A 182 21.43 -40.02 6.02
CA TRP A 182 22.84 -39.56 6.35
C TRP A 182 24.01 -39.28 5.34
N ASN A 183 24.62 -38.08 5.54
CA ASN A 183 26.03 -37.57 5.48
C ASN A 183 26.94 -37.69 4.22
N ALA A 184 27.46 -36.57 3.66
CA ALA A 184 28.75 -35.83 3.91
C ALA A 184 29.92 -36.32 2.98
N THR A 185 30.99 -35.61 2.57
CA THR A 185 31.69 -34.39 3.08
C THR A 185 32.63 -33.75 2.01
N ARG A 186 32.82 -32.40 2.02
CA ARG A 186 34.06 -31.57 1.82
C ARG A 186 35.03 -31.67 0.57
N ILE A 187 35.44 -30.46 0.08
CA ILE A 187 36.84 -29.97 -0.24
C ILE A 187 37.50 -30.52 -1.56
N SER A 188 38.34 -29.83 -2.39
CA SER A 188 39.21 -28.62 -2.33
C SER A 188 39.76 -28.15 -3.72
N VAL A 189 40.23 -26.89 -3.84
CA VAL A 189 41.48 -26.41 -4.55
C VAL A 189 41.55 -26.52 -6.11
N LEU A 190 42.28 -25.71 -6.90
CA LEU A 190 42.84 -24.31 -6.88
C LEU A 190 43.56 -24.11 -8.26
N MET A 191 43.95 -22.87 -8.63
CA MET A 191 44.83 -22.49 -9.77
C MET A 191 44.20 -22.57 -11.20
N GLY A 192 44.47 -21.69 -12.17
CA GLY A 192 45.23 -20.43 -12.19
C GLY A 192 46.31 -20.33 -13.28
N CYS A 193 46.08 -19.57 -14.37
CA CYS A 193 47.14 -18.84 -15.12
C CYS A 193 46.63 -17.89 -16.25
N ASN A 194 47.09 -16.62 -16.20
CA ASN A 194 47.66 -15.74 -17.26
C ASN A 194 47.75 -16.24 -18.74
N LYS A 195 47.81 -15.42 -19.83
CA LYS A 195 47.88 -13.95 -20.07
C LYS A 195 47.71 -13.61 -21.60
N GLN A 196 47.69 -12.29 -21.95
CA GLN A 196 47.83 -11.67 -23.30
C GLN A 196 46.66 -11.89 -24.30
N LYS A 197 46.02 -10.89 -24.96
CA LYS A 197 46.47 -9.61 -25.53
C LYS A 197 45.31 -8.59 -25.61
N LEU A 198 45.54 -7.34 -25.20
CA LEU A 198 44.77 -6.17 -25.69
C LEU A 198 45.54 -4.84 -25.44
N ALA A 199 46.60 -4.59 -26.20
CA ALA A 199 47.37 -3.35 -26.10
C ALA A 199 48.07 -3.03 -27.43
N GLU A 200 47.42 -2.29 -28.34
CA GLU A 200 48.10 -1.69 -29.52
C GLU A 200 47.26 -0.63 -30.30
N TRP A 201 46.40 0.17 -29.63
CA TRP A 201 45.62 1.21 -30.34
C TRP A 201 45.70 2.64 -29.78
N LEU A 202 46.35 2.91 -28.64
CA LEU A 202 46.32 4.24 -28.00
C LEU A 202 47.71 4.77 -27.59
N ILE A 203 48.61 4.93 -28.56
CA ILE A 203 49.84 5.75 -28.40
C ILE A 203 50.10 6.61 -29.66
N SER A 204 49.85 7.93 -29.57
CA SER A 204 50.82 8.96 -30.02
C SER A 204 50.38 10.43 -29.74
N LYS A 205 50.88 10.95 -28.63
CA LYS A 205 51.58 12.26 -28.46
C LYS A 205 51.02 13.59 -29.05
N THR A 206 50.43 14.42 -28.15
CA THR A 206 50.77 15.84 -27.79
C THR A 206 50.77 16.98 -28.85
N PRO A 207 50.77 18.30 -28.47
CA PRO A 207 50.51 18.97 -27.16
C PRO A 207 49.49 20.15 -27.23
N VAL A 208 49.16 20.80 -26.08
CA VAL A 208 49.21 22.28 -25.84
C VAL A 208 48.54 22.69 -24.50
N ARG A 209 49.28 23.54 -23.75
CA ARG A 209 48.99 24.39 -22.56
C ARG A 209 47.66 24.32 -21.78
N ALA A 210 47.83 24.32 -20.45
CA ALA A 210 46.81 24.58 -19.43
C ALA A 210 46.65 26.07 -19.08
N ILE A 211 45.45 26.44 -18.62
CA ILE A 211 45.21 27.50 -17.60
C ILE A 211 44.22 26.92 -16.57
N SER A 212 44.34 27.36 -15.32
CA SER A 212 43.77 26.74 -14.10
C SER A 212 42.26 26.91 -13.89
N ALA A 213 41.66 25.89 -13.26
CA ALA A 213 40.48 26.04 -12.42
C ALA A 213 40.87 25.73 -10.97
N SER A 214 40.51 26.62 -10.03
CA SER A 214 40.83 26.48 -8.60
C SER A 214 39.99 25.40 -7.95
N SER A 215 40.61 24.41 -7.32
CA SER A 215 39.91 23.48 -6.43
C SER A 215 39.57 24.15 -5.09
N THR A 216 38.28 24.24 -4.79
CA THR A 216 37.79 24.62 -3.46
C THR A 216 38.22 23.54 -2.46
N LYS A 217 39.01 23.92 -1.46
CA LYS A 217 39.56 22.97 -0.48
C LYS A 217 38.47 22.46 0.47
N TYR A 218 38.22 21.15 0.45
CA TYR A 218 37.68 20.46 1.61
C TYR A 218 38.83 20.22 2.60
N ASN A 219 38.99 21.10 3.59
CA ASN A 219 39.90 20.87 4.70
C ASN A 219 39.28 19.84 5.67
N VAL A 220 39.54 18.56 5.43
CA VAL A 220 39.43 17.51 6.45
C VAL A 220 40.83 17.32 7.03
N PRO A 221 41.04 17.45 8.36
CA PRO A 221 42.32 17.13 8.98
C PRO A 221 42.63 15.63 8.82
N VAL A 222 43.85 15.30 8.39
CA VAL A 222 44.31 13.93 8.10
C VAL A 222 44.57 13.10 9.39
N GLU A 223 44.26 13.64 10.57
CA GLU A 223 44.59 13.05 11.88
C GLU A 223 43.60 11.98 12.37
N ALA A 224 42.61 11.58 11.56
CA ALA A 224 41.45 10.79 12.02
C ALA A 224 41.36 9.34 11.50
N GLU A 225 42.39 8.80 10.84
CA GLU A 225 42.45 7.36 10.52
C GLU A 225 43.74 6.71 11.05
N PRO A 226 43.65 5.55 11.75
CA PRO A 226 44.83 4.76 12.10
C PRO A 226 45.53 4.26 10.83
N PHE A 227 46.82 4.58 10.71
CA PHE A 227 47.70 4.28 9.56
C PHE A 227 47.75 2.81 9.10
N LEU A 228 47.28 1.88 9.95
CA LEU A 228 47.17 0.46 9.67
C LEU A 228 45.76 -0.05 9.99
N ASN A 229 44.80 0.24 9.11
CA ASN A 229 43.52 -0.47 9.06
C ASN A 229 43.56 -1.58 7.99
N GLY A 230 42.70 -2.60 8.11
CA GLY A 230 42.72 -3.77 7.23
C GLY A 230 42.49 -3.46 5.74
N SER A 231 41.81 -2.36 5.42
CA SER A 231 41.59 -1.86 4.06
C SER A 231 42.80 -1.14 3.45
N SER A 232 43.81 -0.76 4.24
CA SER A 232 45.04 -0.10 3.74
C SER A 232 46.12 -1.08 3.26
N GLY A 233 45.97 -2.38 3.51
CA GLY A 233 47.04 -3.38 3.33
C GLY A 233 47.67 -3.39 1.94
N ALA A 234 46.87 -3.39 0.88
CA ALA A 234 47.35 -3.38 -0.51
C ALA A 234 48.17 -2.12 -0.85
N TYR A 235 47.80 -0.96 -0.30
CA TYR A 235 48.55 0.29 -0.53
C TYR A 235 49.90 0.28 0.19
N VAL A 236 49.95 -0.23 1.42
CA VAL A 236 51.22 -0.41 2.16
C VAL A 236 52.12 -1.40 1.44
N GLU A 237 51.56 -2.49 0.92
CA GLU A 237 52.29 -3.51 0.16
C GLU A 237 52.83 -2.97 -1.18
N ASP A 238 52.06 -2.16 -1.92
CA ASP A 238 52.52 -1.47 -3.12
C ASP A 238 53.64 -0.45 -2.82
N MET A 239 53.52 0.32 -1.73
CA MET A 239 54.58 1.24 -1.30
C MET A 239 55.85 0.48 -0.86
N TYR A 240 55.72 -0.67 -0.19
CA TYR A 240 56.85 -1.51 0.18
C TYR A 240 57.54 -2.14 -1.05
N ASN A 241 56.75 -2.61 -2.02
CA ASN A 241 57.25 -3.17 -3.28
C ASN A 241 57.89 -2.13 -4.22
N ALA A 242 57.50 -0.86 -4.12
CA ALA A 242 58.21 0.25 -4.75
C ALA A 242 59.52 0.56 -4.02
N TRP A 243 59.47 0.70 -2.70
CA TRP A 243 60.63 0.96 -1.83
C TRP A 243 61.74 -0.09 -1.96
N LEU A 244 61.38 -1.39 -2.05
CA LEU A 244 62.33 -2.49 -2.27
C LEU A 244 63.09 -2.42 -3.61
N LYS A 245 62.54 -1.71 -4.62
CA LYS A 245 63.19 -1.52 -5.93
C LYS A 245 64.06 -0.28 -5.94
N ASP A 246 63.58 0.80 -5.34
CA ASP A 246 64.30 2.06 -5.14
C ASP A 246 63.74 2.76 -3.90
N PRO A 247 64.51 2.90 -2.81
CA PRO A 247 64.07 3.59 -1.61
C PRO A 247 63.65 5.06 -1.80
N SER A 248 64.14 5.72 -2.85
CA SER A 248 63.80 7.10 -3.21
C SER A 248 62.53 7.22 -4.07
N SER A 249 61.97 6.10 -4.55
CA SER A 249 60.72 6.08 -5.32
C SER A 249 59.46 6.30 -4.47
N VAL A 250 59.59 6.23 -3.14
CA VAL A 250 58.55 6.55 -2.15
C VAL A 250 58.92 7.77 -1.33
N HIS A 251 57.94 8.42 -0.72
CA HIS A 251 58.18 9.57 0.16
C HIS A 251 59.08 9.19 1.35
N ALA A 252 59.94 10.11 1.81
CA ALA A 252 60.96 9.83 2.83
C ALA A 252 60.42 9.27 4.17
N SER A 253 59.15 9.54 4.48
CA SER A 253 58.46 8.93 5.63
C SER A 253 58.30 7.41 5.49
N TRP A 254 58.06 6.90 4.28
CA TRP A 254 58.00 5.46 3.99
C TRP A 254 59.38 4.79 4.06
N ASP A 255 60.43 5.46 3.56
CA ASP A 255 61.80 4.97 3.71
C ASP A 255 62.20 4.83 5.19
N SER A 256 61.88 5.83 6.01
CA SER A 256 62.10 5.76 7.46
C SER A 256 61.24 4.67 8.13
N PHE A 257 59.97 4.55 7.75
CA PHE A 257 59.05 3.53 8.29
C PHE A 257 59.53 2.11 7.98
N PHE A 258 59.85 1.80 6.72
CA PHE A 258 60.28 0.46 6.32
C PHE A 258 61.67 0.09 6.85
N ARG A 259 62.63 1.02 6.93
CA ARG A 259 63.93 0.76 7.58
C ARG A 259 63.79 0.46 9.07
N ASN A 260 63.00 1.24 9.80
CA ASN A 260 62.78 1.03 11.23
C ASN A 260 62.03 -0.28 11.50
N SER A 261 61.01 -0.59 10.70
CA SER A 261 60.27 -1.84 10.81
C SER A 261 61.12 -3.07 10.46
N ALA A 262 62.04 -2.96 9.50
CA ALA A 262 62.99 -4.02 9.15
C ALA A 262 64.07 -4.27 10.23
N GLN A 263 64.29 -3.30 11.13
CA GLN A 263 65.18 -3.43 12.29
C GLN A 263 64.43 -3.83 13.58
N GLY A 264 63.14 -4.17 13.50
CA GLY A 264 62.33 -4.59 14.65
C GLY A 264 61.85 -3.44 15.56
N GLY A 265 61.99 -2.19 15.11
CA GLY A 265 61.44 -1.02 15.80
C GLY A 265 59.97 -0.77 15.43
N VAL A 266 59.20 -0.18 16.35
CA VAL A 266 57.81 0.20 16.09
C VAL A 266 57.77 1.34 15.08
N GLY A 267 57.19 1.11 13.90
CA GLY A 267 57.16 2.09 12.82
C GLY A 267 56.27 3.29 13.11
N TYR A 268 56.87 4.49 13.14
CA TYR A 268 56.27 5.83 13.28
C TYR A 268 55.32 6.05 14.47
N GLN A 269 55.72 6.94 15.39
CA GLN A 269 54.90 7.41 16.50
C GLN A 269 54.56 8.90 16.30
N ALA A 270 53.26 9.22 16.21
CA ALA A 270 52.79 10.60 16.06
C ALA A 270 53.02 11.42 17.35
N PRO A 271 53.28 12.74 17.25
CA PRO A 271 53.42 13.61 18.42
C PRO A 271 52.07 13.77 19.16
N PRO A 272 52.08 13.98 20.49
CA PRO A 272 50.86 14.04 21.29
C PRO A 272 50.02 15.30 21.02
N SER A 273 48.72 15.14 20.83
CA SER A 273 47.78 16.24 20.56
C SER A 273 47.23 16.88 21.84
N LEU A 274 47.18 18.22 21.87
CA LEU A 274 46.67 19.02 23.00
C LEU A 274 45.19 19.39 22.80
N SER A 275 44.30 18.40 22.73
CA SER A 275 42.86 18.63 22.55
C SER A 275 41.99 17.95 23.61
N VAL A 276 40.90 18.62 23.99
CA VAL A 276 39.99 18.22 25.08
C VAL A 276 38.97 17.18 24.55
N PRO A 277 38.62 16.11 25.31
CA PRO A 277 37.82 15.01 24.77
C PRO A 277 36.38 15.40 24.41
N ARG A 278 35.86 14.83 23.32
CA ARG A 278 34.42 14.88 22.97
C ARG A 278 33.67 13.68 23.56
N PRO A 279 32.40 13.83 23.94
CA PRO A 279 31.63 12.78 24.59
C PRO A 279 31.06 11.78 23.55
N ASN A 280 31.89 10.82 23.11
CA ASN A 280 31.42 9.51 22.59
C ASN A 280 32.52 8.45 22.35
N GLU A 281 33.79 8.71 22.66
CA GLU A 281 34.84 7.69 22.57
C GLU A 281 34.94 6.87 23.85
N ALA A 282 34.52 5.61 23.77
CA ALA A 282 34.64 4.64 24.86
C ALA A 282 36.08 4.11 24.95
N TYR A 283 36.98 4.90 25.56
CA TYR A 283 38.29 4.39 25.96
C TYR A 283 38.14 3.18 26.88
N ILE A 284 38.76 2.05 26.51
CA ILE A 284 39.07 0.97 27.45
C ILE A 284 40.23 1.46 28.33
N SER A 285 39.92 2.37 29.25
CA SER A 285 40.82 2.73 30.34
C SER A 285 40.79 1.58 31.36
N THR A 286 41.82 0.73 31.31
CA THR A 286 42.15 -0.21 32.38
C THR A 286 42.68 0.58 33.58
N THR A 287 41.79 1.14 34.39
CA THR A 287 42.15 1.66 35.71
C THR A 287 42.50 0.52 36.67
N SER A 288 43.75 0.08 36.59
CA SER A 288 44.44 -0.69 37.62
C SER A 288 44.75 0.21 38.81
N THR A 289 43.76 0.41 39.69
CA THR A 289 43.98 1.09 40.98
C THR A 289 43.14 0.45 42.09
N LEU A 290 43.64 -0.67 42.60
CA LEU A 290 43.32 -1.19 43.92
C LEU A 290 44.59 -1.75 44.56
N SER A 291 45.08 -1.00 45.56
CA SER A 291 45.91 -1.43 46.69
C SER A 291 46.97 -2.52 46.47
N SER A 292 48.22 -2.07 46.35
CA SER A 292 49.46 -2.71 46.81
C SER A 292 49.34 -4.00 47.66
N GLY A 293 49.86 -5.13 47.15
CA GLY A 293 50.14 -6.31 47.97
C GLY A 293 50.39 -7.62 47.20
N GLY A 294 51.64 -7.89 46.82
CA GLY A 294 52.07 -9.19 46.27
C GLY A 294 52.09 -9.28 44.74
N GLY A 295 53.12 -9.93 44.19
CA GLY A 295 53.39 -9.95 42.75
C GLY A 295 52.86 -11.17 42.00
N GLY A 296 52.67 -11.02 40.69
CA GLY A 296 52.33 -12.10 39.77
C GLY A 296 51.94 -11.55 38.41
N GLY A 297 52.78 -11.78 37.38
CA GLY A 297 52.43 -11.47 36.00
C GLY A 297 51.36 -12.43 35.50
N GLY A 298 50.09 -12.03 35.57
CA GLY A 298 48.96 -12.85 35.14
C GLY A 298 48.88 -12.97 33.61
N VAL A 299 49.01 -14.20 33.10
CA VAL A 299 48.64 -14.54 31.72
C VAL A 299 47.17 -14.19 31.50
N VAL A 300 46.85 -13.51 30.39
CA VAL A 300 45.45 -13.23 30.01
C VAL A 300 44.72 -14.55 29.84
N ASN A 301 43.72 -14.80 30.67
CA ASN A 301 42.93 -16.04 30.63
C ASN A 301 41.98 -15.99 29.43
N GLU A 302 42.42 -16.54 28.29
CA GLU A 302 41.69 -16.63 27.03
C GLU A 302 40.27 -17.18 27.23
N LYS A 303 40.13 -18.28 27.99
CA LYS A 303 38.83 -18.85 28.35
C LYS A 303 37.91 -17.86 29.10
N ALA A 304 38.46 -16.98 29.94
CA ALA A 304 37.66 -15.97 30.63
C ALA A 304 37.17 -14.86 29.68
N ILE A 305 37.89 -14.59 28.58
CA ILE A 305 37.43 -13.70 27.50
C ILE A 305 36.35 -14.40 26.69
N ASP A 306 36.57 -15.65 26.28
CA ASP A 306 35.59 -16.45 25.53
C ASP A 306 34.27 -16.62 26.29
N ASP A 307 34.33 -16.89 27.60
CA ASP A 307 33.14 -16.99 28.46
C ASP A 307 32.40 -15.64 28.53
N HIS A 308 33.11 -14.48 28.54
CA HIS A 308 32.47 -13.16 28.49
C HIS A 308 31.84 -12.86 27.12
N LEU A 309 32.51 -13.20 26.02
CA LEU A 309 31.97 -13.06 24.66
C LEU A 309 30.74 -13.96 24.47
N SER A 310 30.76 -15.17 25.07
CA SER A 310 29.63 -16.10 25.10
C SER A 310 28.43 -15.52 25.86
N VAL A 311 28.65 -14.87 27.01
CA VAL A 311 27.57 -14.16 27.73
C VAL A 311 27.02 -12.97 26.93
N GLN A 312 27.87 -12.21 26.23
CA GLN A 312 27.39 -11.15 25.32
C GLN A 312 26.57 -11.72 24.15
N ALA A 313 26.99 -12.86 23.59
CA ALA A 313 26.23 -13.57 22.56
C ALA A 313 24.88 -14.09 23.09
N ILE A 314 24.82 -14.60 24.33
CA ILE A 314 23.57 -15.01 24.99
C ILE A 314 22.63 -13.79 25.17
N ILE A 315 23.12 -12.67 25.70
CA ILE A 315 22.32 -11.42 25.83
C ILE A 315 21.75 -11.01 24.46
N ARG A 316 22.60 -10.98 23.43
CA ARG A 316 22.18 -10.62 22.06
C ARG A 316 21.18 -11.63 21.47
N SER A 317 21.34 -12.91 21.76
CA SER A 317 20.40 -13.98 21.38
C SER A 317 19.00 -13.72 21.95
N TYR A 318 18.89 -13.45 23.26
CA TYR A 318 17.61 -13.08 23.89
C TYR A 318 17.00 -11.81 23.28
N GLN A 319 17.81 -10.77 23.04
CA GLN A 319 17.34 -9.51 22.42
C GLN A 319 16.80 -9.67 21.00
N ILE A 320 17.40 -10.55 20.18
CA ILE A 320 16.99 -10.75 18.78
C ILE A 320 15.83 -11.74 18.67
N ARG A 321 15.78 -12.77 19.52
CA ARG A 321 14.93 -13.96 19.30
C ARG A 321 14.16 -14.46 20.51
N GLY A 322 14.27 -13.81 21.68
CA GLY A 322 13.56 -14.24 22.90
C GLY A 322 12.04 -14.31 22.74
N HIS A 323 11.48 -13.45 21.87
CA HIS A 323 10.07 -13.46 21.48
C HIS A 323 9.58 -14.81 20.91
N HIS A 324 10.43 -15.60 20.24
CA HIS A 324 10.04 -16.94 19.74
C HIS A 324 9.75 -17.96 20.85
N ILE A 325 10.28 -17.75 22.06
CA ILE A 325 10.07 -18.63 23.22
C ILE A 325 9.24 -17.93 24.33
N ALA A 326 8.68 -16.75 24.03
CA ALA A 326 7.79 -16.05 24.94
C ALA A 326 6.44 -16.78 25.06
N LYS A 327 5.85 -16.72 26.27
CA LYS A 327 4.56 -17.34 26.62
C LYS A 327 3.39 -16.46 26.17
N LEU A 328 3.33 -16.21 24.87
CA LEU A 328 2.40 -15.27 24.24
C LEU A 328 0.98 -15.83 24.14
N ASP A 329 0.83 -17.11 23.83
CA ASP A 329 -0.48 -17.71 23.56
C ASP A 329 -1.22 -18.08 24.86
N PRO A 330 -2.37 -17.45 25.18
CA PRO A 330 -3.21 -17.81 26.34
C PRO A 330 -3.78 -19.23 26.26
N LEU A 331 -3.91 -19.80 25.06
CA LEU A 331 -4.33 -21.17 24.85
C LEU A 331 -3.15 -22.15 24.92
N GLY A 332 -1.91 -21.72 24.71
CA GLY A 332 -0.75 -22.62 24.61
C GLY A 332 -0.95 -23.75 23.61
N ILE A 333 -1.40 -23.42 22.40
CA ILE A 333 -1.55 -24.30 21.23
C ILE A 333 -0.62 -23.88 20.09
N ASN A 334 -0.24 -22.61 20.00
CA ASN A 334 0.66 -22.08 18.97
C ASN A 334 2.10 -21.99 19.46
N SER A 335 3.02 -22.42 18.61
CA SER A 335 4.46 -22.14 18.68
C SER A 335 4.84 -21.14 17.60
N ALA A 336 5.75 -20.20 17.90
CA ALA A 336 6.25 -19.25 16.91
C ALA A 336 7.19 -19.88 15.85
N ASP A 337 7.68 -21.10 16.08
CA ASP A 337 8.39 -21.89 15.06
C ASP A 337 7.36 -22.54 14.11
N LEU A 338 7.49 -22.24 12.81
CA LEU A 338 6.62 -22.74 11.72
C LEU A 338 7.10 -24.08 11.10
N ASP A 339 8.19 -24.70 11.59
CA ASP A 339 8.66 -25.96 11.03
C ASP A 339 7.87 -27.16 11.59
N GLU A 340 6.90 -27.64 10.80
CA GLU A 340 6.06 -28.82 11.10
C GLU A 340 6.86 -30.12 11.37
N ARG A 341 8.19 -30.13 11.17
CA ARG A 341 9.06 -31.26 11.51
C ARG A 341 9.33 -31.43 13.00
N THR A 342 8.91 -30.49 13.85
CA THR A 342 8.96 -30.67 15.30
C THR A 342 7.58 -31.12 15.81
N SER A 343 7.50 -32.36 16.29
CA SER A 343 6.26 -32.94 16.82
C SER A 343 5.76 -32.23 18.07
N SER A 344 4.44 -32.14 18.21
CA SER A 344 3.71 -31.41 19.26
C SER A 344 3.75 -32.05 20.67
N ASP A 345 4.83 -32.76 21.01
CA ASP A 345 5.00 -33.49 22.28
C ASP A 345 6.05 -32.84 23.23
N LEU A 346 6.55 -31.64 22.91
CA LEU A 346 7.64 -30.98 23.66
C LEU A 346 7.18 -30.02 24.79
N LEU A 347 6.00 -30.24 25.36
CA LEU A 347 5.57 -29.58 26.60
C LEU A 347 5.86 -30.46 27.83
N LEU A 348 6.99 -30.17 28.49
CA LEU A 348 7.44 -30.73 29.77
C LEU A 348 7.31 -32.26 29.91
N THR A 349 8.42 -32.99 29.66
CA THR A 349 9.15 -33.77 30.68
C THR A 349 10.25 -34.56 29.97
N ASN A 350 11.52 -34.17 30.19
CA ASN A 350 12.73 -35.01 30.28
C ASN A 350 13.98 -34.19 29.96
N TYR A 351 15.02 -34.35 30.79
CA TYR A 351 16.26 -33.57 30.74
C TYR A 351 17.23 -34.01 29.62
N PHE A 352 16.87 -35.02 28.83
CA PHE A 352 17.75 -35.68 27.86
C PHE A 352 16.98 -36.28 26.67
N ASP A 353 16.99 -35.61 25.51
CA ASP A 353 17.25 -36.27 24.21
C ASP A 353 17.66 -35.23 23.14
N ASN A 354 18.38 -35.65 22.10
CA ASN A 354 18.93 -34.83 21.03
C ASN A 354 18.32 -35.23 19.67
N SER A 355 17.25 -34.58 19.17
CA SER A 355 16.95 -34.55 17.71
C SER A 355 15.76 -33.68 17.21
N SER A 356 15.63 -32.38 17.56
CA SER A 356 14.87 -31.45 16.68
C SER A 356 15.24 -29.96 16.87
N ARG A 357 16.09 -29.43 15.98
CA ARG A 357 16.77 -28.12 16.10
C ARG A 357 15.84 -26.88 16.06
N THR A 358 14.99 -26.71 17.07
CA THR A 358 14.27 -25.45 17.34
C THR A 358 15.22 -24.38 17.86
N TYR A 359 14.83 -23.11 17.80
CA TYR A 359 15.67 -22.04 18.37
C TYR A 359 15.87 -22.19 19.89
N SER A 360 14.86 -22.73 20.59
CA SER A 360 14.95 -23.02 22.03
C SER A 360 16.09 -23.98 22.39
N GLU A 361 16.39 -24.96 21.53
CA GLU A 361 17.52 -25.88 21.72
C GLU A 361 18.87 -25.19 21.53
N GLN A 362 18.99 -24.25 20.59
CA GLN A 362 20.24 -23.52 20.34
C GLN A 362 20.62 -22.64 21.54
N LEU A 363 19.65 -21.91 22.09
CA LEU A 363 19.85 -21.08 23.26
C LEU A 363 20.20 -21.92 24.51
N ARG A 364 19.49 -23.05 24.70
CA ARG A 364 19.81 -24.03 25.75
C ARG A 364 21.21 -24.62 25.59
N GLN A 365 21.66 -24.91 24.37
CA GLN A 365 22.99 -25.44 24.10
C GLN A 365 24.09 -24.42 24.42
N GLN A 366 23.92 -23.14 24.04
CA GLN A 366 24.85 -22.06 24.41
C GLN A 366 24.96 -21.90 25.93
N VAL A 367 23.82 -21.92 26.64
CA VAL A 367 23.81 -21.87 28.12
C VAL A 367 24.47 -23.12 28.72
N LYS A 368 24.22 -24.32 28.18
CA LYS A 368 24.80 -25.60 28.64
C LYS A 368 26.31 -25.71 28.41
N GLU A 369 26.84 -25.07 27.37
CA GLU A 369 28.27 -25.03 27.11
C GLU A 369 29.02 -24.12 28.10
N LEU A 370 28.35 -23.06 28.59
CA LEU A 370 28.87 -22.12 29.59
C LEU A 370 28.66 -22.62 31.04
N ALA A 371 27.49 -23.18 31.34
CA ALA A 371 27.05 -23.63 32.66
C ALA A 371 27.14 -25.16 32.79
N LYS A 372 28.36 -25.68 32.94
CA LYS A 372 28.62 -27.13 33.08
C LYS A 372 28.43 -27.61 34.52
N THR A 373 28.46 -26.70 35.48
CA THR A 373 28.30 -26.96 36.92
C THR A 373 27.42 -25.88 37.56
N GLU A 374 26.77 -26.16 38.70
CA GLU A 374 26.05 -25.12 39.46
C GLU A 374 26.97 -23.97 39.91
N THR A 375 28.26 -24.25 40.11
CA THR A 375 29.27 -23.21 40.40
C THR A 375 29.52 -22.26 39.22
N ASP A 376 29.26 -22.66 37.97
CA ASP A 376 29.37 -21.76 36.82
C ASP A 376 28.25 -20.70 36.81
N MET A 377 27.09 -21.02 37.39
CA MET A 377 25.93 -20.12 37.45
C MET A 377 26.14 -18.92 38.39
N GLU A 378 27.04 -19.05 39.38
CA GLU A 378 27.40 -17.97 40.31
C GLU A 378 28.58 -17.10 39.83
N ARG A 379 29.19 -17.44 38.68
CA ARG A 379 30.29 -16.67 38.10
C ARG A 379 29.80 -15.29 37.67
N GLN A 380 30.53 -14.26 38.09
CA GLN A 380 30.25 -12.86 37.75
C GLN A 380 30.72 -12.53 36.34
N PHE A 381 29.87 -11.83 35.57
CA PHE A 381 30.16 -11.37 34.22
C PHE A 381 29.89 -9.86 34.10
N LYS A 382 30.79 -9.14 33.44
CA LYS A 382 30.60 -7.71 33.14
C LYS A 382 29.54 -7.53 32.06
N LEU A 383 28.55 -6.69 32.34
CA LEU A 383 27.49 -6.39 31.38
C LEU A 383 28.02 -5.51 30.23
N PRO A 384 27.63 -5.77 28.97
CA PRO A 384 27.91 -4.88 27.85
C PRO A 384 27.07 -3.59 27.95
N SER A 385 27.52 -2.50 27.32
CA SER A 385 26.77 -1.23 27.23
C SER A 385 25.46 -1.33 26.44
N THR A 386 25.25 -2.45 25.73
CA THR A 386 24.05 -2.77 24.96
C THR A 386 23.00 -3.54 25.76
N THR A 387 23.08 -3.56 27.10
CA THR A 387 22.00 -4.06 27.97
C THR A 387 21.79 -3.19 29.21
N TYR A 388 20.57 -3.18 29.72
CA TYR A 388 20.10 -2.46 30.89
C TYR A 388 19.60 -3.41 31.99
N ILE A 389 19.82 -4.73 31.87
CA ILE A 389 19.43 -5.71 32.91
C ILE A 389 20.05 -5.42 34.28
N GLY A 390 21.19 -4.72 34.34
CA GLY A 390 21.80 -4.27 35.61
C GLY A 390 21.19 -3.01 36.22
N GLY A 391 20.26 -2.34 35.52
CA GLY A 391 19.84 -0.99 35.83
C GLY A 391 21.02 -0.01 35.86
N ASP A 392 20.88 1.10 36.59
CA ASP A 392 21.95 2.09 36.74
C ASP A 392 23.00 1.72 37.82
N LYS A 393 22.83 0.57 38.50
CA LYS A 393 23.63 0.16 39.68
C LYS A 393 24.58 -1.02 39.41
N ASP A 394 24.09 -2.09 38.80
CA ASP A 394 24.85 -3.34 38.65
C ASP A 394 25.64 -3.33 37.33
N LYS A 395 26.97 -3.19 37.38
CA LYS A 395 27.84 -3.28 36.19
C LYS A 395 28.34 -4.71 35.91
N GLN A 396 28.13 -5.61 36.87
CA GLN A 396 28.42 -7.04 36.78
C GLN A 396 27.29 -7.80 37.46
N LEU A 397 26.96 -8.99 36.96
CA LEU A 397 25.93 -9.87 37.52
C LEU A 397 26.40 -11.34 37.45
N PRO A 398 25.94 -12.23 38.36
CA PRO A 398 26.16 -13.66 38.20
C PRO A 398 25.35 -14.19 37.01
N LEU A 399 25.85 -15.22 36.34
CA LEU A 399 25.20 -15.82 35.16
C LEU A 399 23.73 -16.19 35.41
N ARG A 400 23.42 -16.75 36.58
CA ARG A 400 22.04 -17.08 37.00
C ARG A 400 21.10 -15.87 36.93
N GLU A 401 21.58 -14.72 37.39
CA GLU A 401 20.81 -13.48 37.43
C GLU A 401 20.70 -12.83 36.04
N ILE A 402 21.75 -12.93 35.21
CA ILE A 402 21.71 -12.50 33.81
C ILE A 402 20.61 -13.27 33.06
N LEU A 403 20.62 -14.60 33.14
CA LEU A 403 19.61 -15.45 32.49
C LEU A 403 18.21 -15.15 33.02
N ARG A 404 18.04 -15.07 34.35
CA ARG A 404 16.75 -14.74 34.98
C ARG A 404 16.19 -13.39 34.50
N ARG A 405 17.01 -12.34 34.42
CA ARG A 405 16.57 -11.00 33.97
C ARG A 405 16.27 -10.98 32.47
N LEU A 406 17.03 -11.70 31.64
CA LEU A 406 16.75 -11.83 30.19
C LEU A 406 15.47 -12.61 29.90
N GLU A 407 15.27 -13.75 30.56
CA GLU A 407 14.02 -14.52 30.48
C GLU A 407 12.81 -13.68 30.93
N TYR A 408 12.97 -12.90 32.00
CA TYR A 408 11.94 -11.99 32.50
C TYR A 408 11.55 -10.91 31.47
N ALA A 409 12.55 -10.30 30.80
CA ALA A 409 12.34 -9.20 29.85
C ALA A 409 11.81 -9.66 28.47
N TYR A 410 12.21 -10.83 27.99
CA TYR A 410 11.99 -11.25 26.59
C TYR A 410 11.21 -12.55 26.40
N CYS A 411 10.99 -13.35 27.45
CA CYS A 411 10.46 -14.72 27.33
C CYS A 411 9.30 -15.05 28.28
N ARG A 412 8.76 -14.06 29.00
CA ARG A 412 7.52 -14.20 29.78
C ARG A 412 6.30 -13.92 28.89
N HIS A 413 5.33 -13.16 29.36
CA HIS A 413 4.09 -12.85 28.65
C HIS A 413 4.24 -11.70 27.63
N ILE A 414 5.45 -11.17 27.46
CA ILE A 414 5.83 -10.18 26.45
C ILE A 414 6.94 -10.77 25.58
N GLY A 415 6.82 -10.59 24.27
CA GLY A 415 7.87 -10.82 23.28
C GLY A 415 8.05 -9.53 22.47
N VAL A 416 9.29 -9.16 22.17
CA VAL A 416 9.59 -7.88 21.51
C VAL A 416 10.43 -8.12 20.25
N GLU A 417 9.94 -7.64 19.11
CA GLU A 417 10.74 -7.58 17.88
C GLU A 417 11.12 -6.12 17.59
N TYR A 418 12.42 -5.83 17.69
CA TYR A 418 12.96 -4.49 17.47
C TYR A 418 14.38 -4.48 16.89
N MET A 419 15.08 -5.61 16.90
CA MET A 419 16.49 -5.69 16.48
C MET A 419 16.71 -5.55 14.97
N PHE A 420 15.65 -5.44 14.17
CA PHE A 420 15.69 -5.01 12.76
C PHE A 420 15.78 -3.47 12.61
N ILE A 421 15.55 -2.71 13.68
CA ILE A 421 15.59 -1.24 13.66
C ILE A 421 17.04 -0.76 13.55
N ASN A 422 17.36 -0.09 12.44
CA ASN A 422 18.72 0.39 12.15
C ASN A 422 19.26 1.45 13.15
N SER A 423 18.40 2.11 13.93
CA SER A 423 18.82 3.10 14.93
C SER A 423 19.20 2.44 16.26
N LEU A 424 20.46 2.60 16.65
CA LEU A 424 20.98 2.14 17.95
C LEU A 424 20.27 2.85 19.12
N ASP A 425 19.96 4.14 18.99
CA ASP A 425 19.28 4.91 20.03
C ASP A 425 17.85 4.41 20.26
N GLN A 426 17.13 4.08 19.19
CA GLN A 426 15.81 3.46 19.27
C GLN A 426 15.87 2.06 19.91
N CYS A 427 16.84 1.24 19.50
CA CYS A 427 17.09 -0.07 20.12
C CYS A 427 17.39 0.06 21.62
N ASN A 428 18.27 0.99 22.00
CA ASN A 428 18.63 1.24 23.41
C ASN A 428 17.47 1.82 24.21
N TRP A 429 16.64 2.67 23.61
CA TRP A 429 15.43 3.19 24.22
C TRP A 429 14.47 2.06 24.58
N ILE A 430 14.27 1.09 23.68
CA ILE A 430 13.43 -0.11 23.89
C ILE A 430 14.04 -1.00 24.98
N ARG A 431 15.33 -1.36 24.86
CA ARG A 431 16.05 -2.13 25.89
C ARG A 431 15.88 -1.52 27.28
N LYS A 432 16.01 -0.19 27.41
CA LYS A 432 15.83 0.48 28.71
C LYS A 432 14.40 0.33 29.27
N ARG A 433 13.36 0.27 28.43
CA ARG A 433 11.97 0.02 28.89
C ARG A 433 11.75 -1.44 29.28
N MET A 434 12.35 -2.39 28.57
CA MET A 434 12.08 -3.83 28.76
C MET A 434 13.00 -4.50 29.79
N GLU A 435 14.28 -4.12 29.84
CA GLU A 435 15.31 -4.81 30.63
C GLU A 435 15.53 -4.23 32.03
N THR A 436 15.16 -2.96 32.28
CA THR A 436 15.43 -2.30 33.56
C THR A 436 14.69 -3.01 34.70
N PRO A 437 15.35 -3.42 35.80
CA PRO A 437 14.69 -4.07 36.93
C PRO A 437 13.51 -3.25 37.48
N GLY A 438 12.37 -3.90 37.71
CA GLY A 438 11.13 -3.25 38.18
C GLY A 438 10.31 -2.55 37.08
N CYS A 439 10.63 -2.73 35.79
CA CYS A 439 9.90 -2.10 34.67
C CYS A 439 8.38 -2.44 34.61
N LEU A 440 7.99 -3.60 35.16
CA LEU A 440 6.60 -4.07 35.25
C LEU A 440 5.92 -3.72 36.58
N ASP A 441 6.59 -3.07 37.53
CA ASP A 441 6.04 -2.84 38.86
C ASP A 441 4.85 -1.87 38.79
N MET A 442 3.66 -2.33 39.21
CA MET A 442 2.41 -1.55 39.19
C MET A 442 1.88 -1.30 40.61
N ASN A 443 1.43 -0.06 40.85
CA ASN A 443 0.83 0.30 42.14
C ASN A 443 -0.61 -0.25 42.28
N THR A 444 -1.08 -0.33 43.53
CA THR A 444 -2.39 -0.87 43.91
C THR A 444 -3.57 -0.16 43.23
N GLU A 445 -3.46 1.15 42.99
CA GLU A 445 -4.49 1.95 42.35
C GLU A 445 -4.63 1.63 40.86
N ALA A 446 -3.50 1.46 40.15
CA ALA A 446 -3.49 1.05 38.75
C ALA A 446 -4.03 -0.37 38.57
N LYS A 447 -3.68 -1.31 39.46
CA LYS A 447 -4.26 -2.66 39.51
C LYS A 447 -5.80 -2.62 39.68
N ARG A 448 -6.30 -1.84 40.64
CA ARG A 448 -7.74 -1.58 40.83
C ARG A 448 -8.40 -0.94 39.59
N LEU A 449 -7.71 -0.02 38.90
CA LEU A 449 -8.21 0.63 37.69
C LEU A 449 -8.29 -0.33 36.49
N ILE A 450 -7.33 -1.25 36.33
CA ILE A 450 -7.38 -2.33 35.34
C ILE A 450 -8.61 -3.20 35.60
N LEU A 451 -8.78 -3.70 36.83
CA LEU A 451 -9.94 -4.50 37.23
C LEU A 451 -11.27 -3.79 36.92
N ALA A 452 -11.38 -2.50 37.23
CA ALA A 452 -12.57 -1.70 36.96
C ALA A 452 -12.83 -1.51 35.45
N ARG A 453 -11.79 -1.38 34.61
CA ARG A 453 -11.94 -1.28 33.15
C ARG A 453 -12.32 -2.63 32.54
N LEU A 454 -11.68 -3.71 32.99
CA LEU A 454 -11.91 -5.08 32.53
C LEU A 454 -13.30 -5.60 32.91
N SER A 455 -13.78 -5.26 34.12
CA SER A 455 -15.14 -5.57 34.58
C SER A 455 -16.22 -4.96 33.68
N ARG A 456 -16.00 -3.74 33.19
CA ARG A 456 -16.92 -3.10 32.22
C ARG A 456 -16.88 -3.75 30.85
N ALA A 457 -15.69 -4.15 30.40
CA ALA A 457 -15.51 -4.80 29.11
C ALA A 457 -16.25 -6.15 29.07
N ALA A 458 -15.98 -7.04 30.02
CA ALA A 458 -16.63 -8.35 30.10
C ALA A 458 -18.12 -8.24 30.47
N GLY A 459 -18.46 -7.34 31.41
CA GLY A 459 -19.86 -7.12 31.82
C GLY A 459 -20.74 -6.58 30.69
N PHE A 460 -20.17 -5.82 29.75
CA PHE A 460 -20.90 -5.33 28.57
C PHE A 460 -21.23 -6.49 27.61
N GLU A 461 -20.27 -7.35 27.27
CA GLU A 461 -20.53 -8.51 26.41
C GLU A 461 -21.52 -9.48 27.05
N ALA A 462 -21.38 -9.76 28.34
CA ALA A 462 -22.32 -10.60 29.09
C ALA A 462 -23.75 -10.01 29.09
N PHE A 463 -23.89 -8.69 29.21
CA PHE A 463 -25.18 -8.01 29.12
C PHE A 463 -25.79 -8.12 27.71
N LEU A 464 -24.99 -7.88 26.65
CA LEU A 464 -25.45 -8.05 25.27
C LEU A 464 -25.89 -9.50 25.00
N ALA A 465 -25.11 -10.49 25.42
CA ALA A 465 -25.43 -11.91 25.28
C ALA A 465 -26.72 -12.31 26.02
N LYS A 466 -26.98 -11.71 27.19
CA LYS A 466 -28.17 -11.95 28.02
C LYS A 466 -29.44 -11.33 27.42
N LYS A 467 -29.34 -10.16 26.77
CA LYS A 467 -30.48 -9.41 26.23
C LYS A 467 -30.79 -9.74 24.75
N TRP A 468 -29.77 -10.07 23.96
CA TRP A 468 -29.85 -10.32 22.51
C TRP A 468 -29.02 -11.53 22.10
N SER A 469 -29.39 -12.71 22.58
CA SER A 469 -28.63 -13.96 22.35
C SER A 469 -28.55 -14.39 20.87
N SER A 470 -29.52 -14.01 20.03
CA SER A 470 -29.58 -14.33 18.60
C SER A 470 -28.94 -13.28 17.68
N GLU A 471 -28.54 -12.12 18.22
CA GLU A 471 -28.04 -11.01 17.43
C GLU A 471 -26.52 -11.09 17.22
N LYS A 472 -26.09 -10.91 15.97
CA LYS A 472 -24.66 -10.81 15.63
C LYS A 472 -24.10 -9.50 16.16
N ARG A 473 -23.14 -9.59 17.09
CA ARG A 473 -22.50 -8.45 17.74
C ARG A 473 -20.98 -8.37 17.54
N PHE A 474 -20.35 -9.47 17.13
CA PHE A 474 -18.89 -9.60 16.98
C PHE A 474 -18.14 -9.24 18.27
N GLY A 475 -18.59 -9.86 19.37
CA GLY A 475 -18.21 -9.53 20.73
C GLY A 475 -16.73 -9.71 21.04
N LEU A 476 -16.29 -9.03 22.10
CA LEU A 476 -14.89 -8.98 22.51
C LEU A 476 -14.45 -10.18 23.37
N GLU A 477 -15.32 -11.16 23.65
CA GLU A 477 -15.03 -12.24 24.60
C GLU A 477 -13.78 -13.05 24.21
N GLY A 478 -12.83 -13.17 25.15
CA GLY A 478 -11.49 -13.71 24.94
C GLY A 478 -10.41 -12.68 24.58
N CYS A 479 -10.76 -11.39 24.44
CA CYS A 479 -9.85 -10.26 24.24
C CYS A 479 -10.30 -8.98 25.00
N GLU A 480 -11.00 -9.16 26.13
CA GLU A 480 -11.61 -8.07 26.91
C GLU A 480 -10.58 -7.02 27.40
N ILE A 481 -9.31 -7.41 27.47
CA ILE A 481 -8.16 -6.56 27.82
C ILE A 481 -7.91 -5.41 26.82
N LEU A 482 -8.45 -5.48 25.60
CA LEU A 482 -8.38 -4.41 24.61
C LEU A 482 -8.94 -3.08 25.14
N ILE A 483 -10.00 -3.12 25.97
CA ILE A 483 -10.62 -1.90 26.52
C ILE A 483 -9.71 -1.21 27.56
N PRO A 484 -9.14 -1.91 28.57
CA PRO A 484 -8.04 -1.38 29.37
C PRO A 484 -6.86 -0.84 28.53
N ALA A 485 -6.40 -1.61 27.52
CA ALA A 485 -5.27 -1.28 26.65
C ALA A 485 -5.45 0.05 25.91
N MET A 486 -6.52 0.18 25.12
CA MET A 486 -6.86 1.42 24.40
C MET A 486 -6.93 2.61 25.36
N LYS A 487 -7.55 2.43 26.53
CA LYS A 487 -7.71 3.54 27.48
C LYS A 487 -6.40 3.96 28.11
N LEU A 488 -5.48 3.03 28.40
CA LEU A 488 -4.14 3.40 28.86
C LEU A 488 -3.35 4.15 27.79
N ILE A 489 -3.44 3.74 26.51
CA ILE A 489 -2.82 4.46 25.40
C ILE A 489 -3.39 5.89 25.31
N ILE A 490 -4.71 6.05 25.38
CA ILE A 490 -5.37 7.36 25.38
C ILE A 490 -4.91 8.20 26.57
N ASP A 491 -4.91 7.65 27.79
CA ASP A 491 -4.47 8.35 29.00
C ASP A 491 -3.02 8.83 28.86
N ARG A 492 -2.09 7.93 28.52
CA ARG A 492 -0.66 8.23 28.41
C ARG A 492 -0.36 9.21 27.27
N SER A 493 -0.98 9.06 26.11
CA SER A 493 -0.86 10.03 25.02
C SER A 493 -1.41 11.41 25.41
N THR A 494 -2.51 11.47 26.17
CA THR A 494 -3.09 12.73 26.66
C THR A 494 -2.16 13.40 27.69
N GLU A 495 -1.53 12.65 28.59
CA GLU A 495 -0.48 13.16 29.48
C GLU A 495 0.65 13.81 28.67
N LEU A 496 1.12 13.12 27.63
CA LEU A 496 2.23 13.51 26.74
C LEU A 496 1.87 14.61 25.71
N GLY A 497 0.64 15.13 25.72
CA GLY A 497 0.25 16.33 24.97
C GLY A 497 -0.72 16.12 23.80
N VAL A 498 -1.20 14.90 23.57
CA VAL A 498 -2.23 14.64 22.56
C VAL A 498 -3.60 15.18 23.01
N GLU A 499 -4.26 15.88 22.11
CA GLU A 499 -5.56 16.54 22.25
C GLU A 499 -6.65 15.87 21.39
N SER A 500 -6.28 15.18 20.30
CA SER A 500 -7.20 14.44 19.42
C SER A 500 -6.64 13.09 18.98
N ILE A 501 -7.51 12.07 18.98
CA ILE A 501 -7.20 10.71 18.55
C ILE A 501 -8.26 10.27 17.54
N VAL A 502 -7.83 10.06 16.29
CA VAL A 502 -8.66 9.51 15.21
C VAL A 502 -8.44 8.00 15.14
N MET A 503 -9.53 7.23 15.03
CA MET A 503 -9.52 5.78 15.14
C MET A 503 -10.18 5.09 13.95
N GLY A 504 -9.56 4.01 13.50
CA GLY A 504 -10.13 3.02 12.58
C GLY A 504 -10.17 1.65 13.26
N MET A 505 -11.23 0.88 13.07
CA MET A 505 -11.32 -0.48 13.60
C MET A 505 -12.32 -1.37 12.84
N PRO A 506 -12.12 -2.69 12.81
CA PRO A 506 -13.08 -3.65 12.26
C PRO A 506 -14.26 -3.88 13.22
N HIS A 507 -15.00 -4.96 12.99
CA HIS A 507 -16.16 -5.38 13.79
C HIS A 507 -15.82 -5.83 15.22
N ARG A 508 -14.66 -6.48 15.44
CA ARG A 508 -14.34 -7.18 16.70
C ARG A 508 -14.34 -6.22 17.90
N GLY A 509 -15.29 -6.39 18.80
CA GLY A 509 -15.45 -5.57 20.00
C GLY A 509 -15.86 -4.10 19.75
N ARG A 510 -16.29 -3.72 18.54
CA ARG A 510 -16.58 -2.31 18.20
C ARG A 510 -17.62 -1.68 19.11
N LEU A 511 -18.71 -2.41 19.39
CA LEU A 511 -19.76 -1.94 20.30
C LEU A 511 -19.19 -1.65 21.70
N ASN A 512 -18.26 -2.47 22.17
CA ASN A 512 -17.57 -2.31 23.45
C ASN A 512 -16.64 -1.09 23.44
N VAL A 513 -15.92 -0.84 22.34
CA VAL A 513 -15.09 0.37 22.18
C VAL A 513 -15.97 1.64 22.16
N LEU A 514 -17.08 1.64 21.43
CA LEU A 514 -18.05 2.74 21.41
C LEU A 514 -18.59 3.03 22.82
N ALA A 515 -19.03 1.99 23.55
CA ALA A 515 -19.56 2.08 24.91
C ALA A 515 -18.51 2.49 25.96
N ASN A 516 -17.36 1.81 26.01
CA ASN A 516 -16.43 1.89 27.13
C ASN A 516 -15.20 2.77 26.87
N VAL A 517 -14.80 3.00 25.63
CA VAL A 517 -13.66 3.88 25.28
C VAL A 517 -14.17 5.27 24.89
N CYS A 518 -15.02 5.37 23.87
CA CYS A 518 -15.59 6.64 23.44
C CYS A 518 -16.57 7.19 24.49
N ARG A 519 -17.43 6.32 25.04
CA ARG A 519 -18.62 6.66 25.86
C ARG A 519 -19.78 7.22 25.05
N LYS A 520 -20.06 6.61 23.89
CA LYS A 520 -21.35 6.80 23.20
C LYS A 520 -22.48 6.42 24.18
N PRO A 521 -23.59 7.18 24.28
CA PRO A 521 -24.68 6.85 25.19
C PRO A 521 -25.19 5.42 24.97
N LEU A 522 -25.27 4.63 26.04
CA LEU A 522 -25.66 3.22 25.96
C LEU A 522 -27.07 3.04 25.40
N SER A 523 -28.01 3.95 25.71
CA SER A 523 -29.37 3.93 25.14
C SER A 523 -29.36 4.03 23.61
N SER A 524 -28.64 5.01 23.05
CA SER A 524 -28.41 5.20 21.60
C SER A 524 -27.72 4.01 20.92
N LEU A 525 -26.91 3.25 21.68
CA LEU A 525 -26.28 2.01 21.17
C LEU A 525 -27.24 0.81 21.22
N PHE A 526 -28.12 0.73 22.23
CA PHE A 526 -29.09 -0.35 22.40
C PHE A 526 -30.28 -0.24 21.44
N THR A 527 -30.67 0.95 21.00
CA THR A 527 -31.71 1.11 19.94
C THR A 527 -31.30 0.47 18.61
N GLN A 528 -30.00 0.28 18.36
CA GLN A 528 -29.45 -0.44 17.19
C GLN A 528 -29.75 -1.95 17.19
N PHE A 529 -30.40 -2.45 18.24
CA PHE A 529 -30.92 -3.82 18.35
C PHE A 529 -32.46 -3.88 18.29
N ALA A 530 -33.14 -2.73 18.24
CA ALA A 530 -34.61 -2.65 18.25
C ALA A 530 -35.23 -2.49 16.85
N GLY A 531 -34.42 -2.21 15.81
CA GLY A 531 -34.91 -2.07 14.43
C GLY A 531 -35.80 -0.85 14.20
N LEU A 532 -35.54 0.25 14.93
CA LEU A 532 -36.31 1.49 14.83
C LEU A 532 -36.07 2.22 13.50
N GLU A 533 -37.07 2.97 13.05
CA GLU A 533 -36.95 3.88 11.92
C GLU A 533 -36.04 5.08 12.26
N ALA A 534 -35.44 5.69 11.24
CA ALA A 534 -34.58 6.86 11.40
C ALA A 534 -35.38 8.18 11.30
N GLU A 535 -34.99 9.18 12.10
CA GLU A 535 -35.54 10.54 12.04
C GLU A 535 -34.91 11.37 10.90
N ASP A 536 -33.74 10.96 10.40
CA ASP A 536 -32.94 11.65 9.38
C ASP A 536 -32.66 10.81 8.12
N GLU A 537 -32.37 11.49 7.02
CA GLU A 537 -32.17 10.87 5.70
C GLU A 537 -30.93 9.96 5.65
N GLY A 538 -31.07 8.81 4.98
CA GLY A 538 -30.00 7.86 4.73
C GLY A 538 -30.55 6.43 4.55
N SER A 539 -29.72 5.53 4.02
CA SER A 539 -30.00 4.09 4.03
C SER A 539 -29.67 3.45 5.38
N GLY A 540 -28.88 4.15 6.21
CA GLY A 540 -28.22 3.56 7.37
C GLY A 540 -27.14 2.55 6.98
N ASP A 541 -26.57 1.90 8.00
CA ASP A 541 -25.61 0.80 7.91
C ASP A 541 -25.69 -0.07 9.19
N VAL A 542 -25.05 -1.23 9.20
CA VAL A 542 -25.11 -2.19 10.32
C VAL A 542 -24.40 -1.69 11.58
N LYS A 543 -24.90 -2.12 12.74
CA LYS A 543 -24.50 -1.63 14.09
C LYS A 543 -22.99 -1.75 14.43
N TYR A 544 -22.24 -2.58 13.71
CA TYR A 544 -20.79 -2.75 13.86
C TYR A 544 -19.96 -2.00 12.80
N HIS A 545 -20.56 -1.07 12.05
CA HIS A 545 -19.88 -0.07 11.20
C HIS A 545 -19.94 1.35 11.77
N LEU A 546 -20.73 1.57 12.84
CA LEU A 546 -21.07 2.91 13.33
C LEU A 546 -19.85 3.74 13.73
N GLY A 547 -19.74 4.95 13.18
CA GLY A 547 -18.78 5.96 13.63
C GLY A 547 -19.25 6.67 14.91
N THR A 548 -18.39 7.54 15.44
CA THR A 548 -18.78 8.51 16.48
C THR A 548 -17.74 9.62 16.56
N TYR A 549 -18.17 10.83 16.91
CA TYR A 549 -17.32 11.90 17.44
C TYR A 549 -17.69 12.18 18.90
N ILE A 550 -16.70 12.41 19.76
CA ILE A 550 -16.93 12.92 21.11
C ILE A 550 -15.74 13.76 21.62
N GLU A 551 -16.05 14.92 22.18
CA GLU A 551 -15.11 15.74 22.96
C GLU A 551 -15.47 15.60 24.45
N ARG A 552 -14.51 15.21 25.29
CA ARG A 552 -14.76 15.03 26.73
C ARG A 552 -13.51 15.21 27.59
N LEU A 553 -13.72 15.58 28.85
CA LEU A 553 -12.67 15.55 29.87
C LEU A 553 -12.19 14.11 30.10
N ASN A 554 -10.89 13.87 29.96
CA ASN A 554 -10.27 12.66 30.47
C ASN A 554 -10.04 12.81 31.98
N ARG A 555 -10.78 12.06 32.79
CA ARG A 555 -10.73 12.12 34.27
C ARG A 555 -9.43 11.56 34.88
N VAL A 556 -8.58 10.88 34.11
CA VAL A 556 -7.26 10.44 34.60
C VAL A 556 -6.25 11.60 34.54
N THR A 557 -6.29 12.38 33.47
CA THR A 557 -5.31 13.44 33.17
C THR A 557 -5.81 14.85 33.44
N ASN A 558 -7.13 15.00 33.68
CA ASN A 558 -7.88 16.26 33.74
C ASN A 558 -7.66 17.19 32.53
N LYS A 559 -7.35 16.62 31.35
CA LYS A 559 -7.32 17.33 30.07
C LYS A 559 -8.50 16.93 29.19
N ASN A 560 -8.98 17.84 28.34
CA ASN A 560 -9.95 17.48 27.30
C ASN A 560 -9.28 16.66 26.20
N VAL A 561 -10.00 15.66 25.70
CA VAL A 561 -9.57 14.82 24.58
C VAL A 561 -10.73 14.66 23.58
N ARG A 562 -10.42 14.75 22.30
CA ARG A 562 -11.32 14.42 21.19
C ARG A 562 -11.06 13.00 20.74
N LEU A 563 -12.11 12.22 20.61
CA LEU A 563 -12.09 10.84 20.13
C LEU A 563 -13.03 10.75 18.94
N ALA A 564 -12.50 10.38 17.78
CA ALA A 564 -13.29 10.14 16.58
C ALA A 564 -13.05 8.71 16.09
N ILE A 565 -14.10 7.91 15.94
CA ILE A 565 -14.03 6.61 15.23
C ILE A 565 -14.68 6.79 13.87
N ALA A 566 -13.92 6.57 12.79
CA ALA A 566 -14.46 6.60 11.44
C ALA A 566 -15.48 5.48 11.22
N ALA A 567 -16.58 5.77 10.53
CA ALA A 567 -17.45 4.73 10.00
C ALA A 567 -16.73 3.98 8.86
N ASN A 568 -16.98 2.69 8.71
CA ASN A 568 -16.28 1.85 7.74
C ASN A 568 -17.16 0.71 7.22
N PRO A 569 -16.93 0.22 5.99
CA PRO A 569 -17.61 -0.95 5.47
C PRO A 569 -17.06 -2.25 6.08
N SER A 570 -17.67 -3.38 5.70
CA SER A 570 -17.18 -4.74 6.01
C SER A 570 -15.84 -5.08 5.34
N HIS A 571 -15.38 -4.27 4.37
CA HIS A 571 -14.12 -4.46 3.68
C HIS A 571 -12.99 -4.08 4.64
N LEU A 572 -12.37 -5.09 5.25
CA LEU A 572 -11.41 -4.92 6.34
C LEU A 572 -10.19 -4.10 5.89
N GLU A 573 -9.62 -3.34 6.82
CA GLU A 573 -8.44 -2.46 6.63
C GLU A 573 -8.62 -1.31 5.60
N CYS A 574 -9.72 -1.29 4.83
CA CYS A 574 -10.08 -0.24 3.86
C CYS A 574 -10.27 1.16 4.51
N VAL A 575 -10.52 1.21 5.83
CA VAL A 575 -10.64 2.44 6.62
C VAL A 575 -9.30 3.04 7.03
N ASP A 576 -8.23 2.24 7.06
CA ASP A 576 -6.91 2.64 7.54
C ASP A 576 -6.38 3.91 6.85
N PRO A 577 -6.33 3.99 5.50
CA PRO A 577 -5.86 5.21 4.83
C PRO A 577 -6.81 6.39 5.06
N VAL A 578 -8.12 6.16 5.18
CA VAL A 578 -9.12 7.21 5.47
C VAL A 578 -8.84 7.85 6.83
N VAL A 579 -8.49 7.06 7.83
CA VAL A 579 -8.11 7.55 9.16
C VAL A 579 -6.77 8.28 9.14
N GLN A 580 -5.78 7.82 8.36
CA GLN A 580 -4.52 8.56 8.19
C GLN A 580 -4.74 9.93 7.53
N GLY A 581 -5.52 9.97 6.45
CA GLY A 581 -5.85 11.20 5.73
C GLY A 581 -6.58 12.22 6.60
N LYS A 582 -7.56 11.76 7.39
CA LYS A 582 -8.27 12.58 8.38
C LYS A 582 -7.34 13.08 9.50
N THR A 583 -6.46 12.22 10.00
CA THR A 583 -5.44 12.58 11.01
C THR A 583 -4.52 13.68 10.47
N ARG A 584 -4.05 13.56 9.21
CA ARG A 584 -3.20 14.56 8.55
C ARG A 584 -3.92 15.89 8.36
N ALA A 585 -5.19 15.86 7.97
CA ALA A 585 -5.99 17.07 7.82
C ALA A 585 -6.20 17.77 9.18
N GLU A 586 -6.53 17.02 10.24
CA GLU A 586 -6.68 17.62 11.57
C GLU A 586 -5.33 18.16 12.10
N GLN A 587 -4.21 17.49 11.85
CA GLN A 587 -2.87 18.03 12.12
C GLN A 587 -2.65 19.37 11.42
N PHE A 588 -2.94 19.43 10.12
CA PHE A 588 -2.76 20.63 9.31
C PHE A 588 -3.61 21.81 9.82
N TYR A 589 -4.92 21.63 10.00
CA TYR A 589 -5.81 22.73 10.44
C TYR A 589 -5.62 23.14 11.91
N ARG A 590 -4.94 22.33 12.74
CA ARG A 590 -4.56 22.67 14.12
C ARG A 590 -3.14 23.21 14.26
N GLY A 591 -2.40 23.37 13.16
CA GLY A 591 -1.00 23.81 13.17
C GLY A 591 -0.04 22.80 13.80
N ASP A 592 -0.40 21.52 13.82
CA ASP A 592 0.36 20.44 14.47
C ASP A 592 1.35 19.78 13.50
N ALA A 593 2.29 20.57 12.98
CA ALA A 593 3.29 20.15 11.99
C ALA A 593 4.31 19.10 12.50
N GLU A 594 4.29 18.79 13.80
CA GLU A 594 5.12 17.77 14.45
C GLU A 594 4.30 16.56 14.98
N GLY A 595 2.97 16.55 14.76
CA GLY A 595 2.05 15.53 15.26
C GLY A 595 2.05 15.37 16.78
N LYS A 596 2.28 16.45 17.53
CA LYS A 596 2.30 16.49 19.00
C LYS A 596 0.89 16.43 19.59
N LYS A 597 -0.09 17.05 18.95
CA LYS A 597 -1.47 17.23 19.44
C LYS A 597 -2.46 16.22 18.85
N VAL A 598 -2.20 15.71 17.65
CA VAL A 598 -3.14 14.82 16.92
C VAL A 598 -2.43 13.51 16.56
N MET A 599 -3.13 12.40 16.75
CA MET A 599 -2.63 11.07 16.39
C MET A 599 -3.72 10.15 15.83
N SER A 600 -3.26 9.14 15.11
CA SER A 600 -4.03 7.99 14.63
C SER A 600 -3.85 6.78 15.57
N MET A 601 -4.91 5.98 15.71
CA MET A 601 -4.88 4.65 16.32
C MET A 601 -5.67 3.69 15.45
N LEU A 602 -5.04 2.63 14.96
CA LEU A 602 -5.69 1.64 14.10
C LEU A 602 -5.79 0.30 14.82
N LEU A 603 -6.95 -0.34 14.72
CA LEU A 603 -7.19 -1.67 15.27
C LEU A 603 -7.41 -2.64 14.11
N HIS A 604 -6.88 -3.85 14.21
CA HIS A 604 -6.88 -4.82 13.12
C HIS A 604 -7.23 -6.24 13.61
N GLY A 605 -7.64 -7.11 12.69
CA GLY A 605 -7.72 -8.56 12.93
C GLY A 605 -6.48 -9.27 12.37
N ASP A 606 -5.99 -10.34 13.02
CA ASP A 606 -4.74 -11.02 12.63
C ASP A 606 -4.69 -11.46 11.17
N ALA A 607 -5.73 -12.12 10.66
CA ALA A 607 -5.78 -12.57 9.27
C ALA A 607 -5.90 -11.41 8.26
N ALA A 608 -6.53 -10.30 8.64
CA ALA A 608 -6.75 -9.17 7.75
C ALA A 608 -5.50 -8.26 7.69
N PHE A 609 -4.85 -8.02 8.83
CA PHE A 609 -3.59 -7.28 8.93
C PHE A 609 -2.47 -7.90 8.07
N ALA A 610 -2.41 -9.24 8.04
CA ALA A 610 -1.43 -9.97 7.23
C ALA A 610 -1.84 -10.16 5.76
N GLY A 611 -3.15 -10.09 5.44
CA GLY A 611 -3.69 -10.48 4.13
C GLY A 611 -4.16 -9.34 3.22
N GLN A 612 -4.43 -8.15 3.75
CA GLN A 612 -4.94 -7.01 2.96
C GLN A 612 -3.79 -6.07 2.52
N GLY A 613 -3.59 -5.93 1.21
CA GLY A 613 -2.52 -5.09 0.64
C GLY A 613 -2.58 -3.62 1.06
N VAL A 614 -3.77 -3.10 1.36
CA VAL A 614 -3.97 -1.71 1.83
C VAL A 614 -3.30 -1.42 3.18
N VAL A 615 -3.03 -2.44 4.01
CA VAL A 615 -2.26 -2.30 5.26
C VAL A 615 -0.82 -1.92 4.94
N TYR A 616 -0.19 -2.64 4.01
CA TYR A 616 1.16 -2.33 3.51
C TYR A 616 1.18 -0.93 2.88
N GLU A 617 0.23 -0.62 1.99
CA GLU A 617 0.16 0.70 1.33
C GLU A 617 0.04 1.82 2.35
N THR A 618 -0.80 1.66 3.38
CA THR A 618 -1.01 2.68 4.42
C THR A 618 0.22 2.85 5.30
N MET A 619 0.86 1.77 5.76
CA MET A 619 2.12 1.85 6.50
C MET A 619 3.22 2.51 5.68
N HIS A 620 3.31 2.20 4.39
CA HIS A 620 4.31 2.78 3.49
C HIS A 620 4.21 4.32 3.39
N LEU A 621 3.03 4.92 3.65
CA LEU A 621 2.84 6.37 3.72
C LEU A 621 3.39 7.03 5.01
N SER A 622 3.64 6.26 6.07
CA SER A 622 3.88 6.77 7.45
C SER A 622 5.05 7.75 7.60
N ASP A 623 6.14 7.57 6.84
CA ASP A 623 7.33 8.44 6.85
C ASP A 623 7.37 9.42 5.65
N LEU A 624 6.41 9.36 4.71
CA LEU A 624 6.44 10.22 3.52
C LEU A 624 6.04 11.67 3.87
N PRO A 625 6.81 12.72 3.53
CA PRO A 625 6.61 14.08 4.06
C PRO A 625 5.21 14.70 3.84
N ALA A 626 4.53 14.33 2.76
CA ALA A 626 3.19 14.85 2.43
C ALA A 626 2.03 14.06 3.08
N TYR A 627 2.31 12.84 3.58
CA TYR A 627 1.31 11.89 4.09
C TYR A 627 1.51 11.52 5.56
N THR A 628 2.72 11.70 6.11
CA THR A 628 3.06 11.33 7.48
C THR A 628 2.11 11.91 8.52
N THR A 629 1.61 11.04 9.39
CA THR A 629 0.81 11.39 10.57
C THR A 629 1.65 11.39 11.84
N HIS A 630 2.99 11.35 11.71
CA HIS A 630 3.95 11.36 12.81
C HIS A 630 3.74 10.18 13.79
N GLY A 631 3.51 9.00 13.23
CA GLY A 631 3.39 7.73 13.94
C GLY A 631 1.98 7.36 14.36
N THR A 632 1.55 6.16 13.96
CA THR A 632 0.29 5.50 14.31
C THR A 632 0.53 4.43 15.37
N ILE A 633 -0.41 4.25 16.31
CA ILE A 633 -0.41 3.07 17.19
C ILE A 633 -1.36 2.02 16.61
N HIS A 634 -0.80 0.90 16.17
CA HIS A 634 -1.54 -0.25 15.65
C HIS A 634 -1.78 -1.27 16.77
N ILE A 635 -3.00 -1.79 16.87
CA ILE A 635 -3.39 -2.81 17.85
C ILE A 635 -4.03 -3.97 17.10
N VAL A 636 -3.36 -5.12 17.08
CA VAL A 636 -3.90 -6.33 16.44
C VAL A 636 -4.60 -7.18 17.49
N ALA A 637 -5.90 -7.41 17.31
CA ALA A 637 -6.71 -8.32 18.12
C ALA A 637 -6.49 -9.76 17.62
N ASN A 638 -5.27 -10.26 17.81
CA ASN A 638 -4.80 -11.54 17.28
C ASN A 638 -5.43 -12.72 18.01
N ASN A 639 -6.61 -13.10 17.53
CA ASN A 639 -7.44 -14.14 18.14
C ASN A 639 -7.12 -15.52 17.57
N GLN A 640 -6.07 -15.61 16.76
CA GLN A 640 -5.49 -16.84 16.22
C GLN A 640 -6.45 -17.58 15.28
N ILE A 641 -7.33 -16.86 14.58
CA ILE A 641 -8.30 -17.43 13.62
C ILE A 641 -8.98 -16.34 12.75
N GLY A 642 -8.85 -16.46 11.43
CA GLY A 642 -9.58 -15.63 10.46
C GLY A 642 -10.83 -16.34 9.95
N PHE A 643 -12.02 -15.97 10.44
CA PHE A 643 -13.28 -16.71 10.20
C PHE A 643 -13.17 -18.18 10.69
N THR A 644 -12.80 -19.11 9.80
CA THR A 644 -12.52 -20.55 10.02
C THR A 644 -11.08 -20.95 9.60
N THR A 645 -10.24 -19.97 9.25
CA THR A 645 -8.86 -20.20 8.75
C THR A 645 -7.86 -20.09 9.89
N ASP A 646 -7.11 -21.17 10.12
CA ASP A 646 -6.00 -21.24 11.09
C ASP A 646 -4.82 -20.33 10.64
N PRO A 647 -4.10 -19.69 11.58
CA PRO A 647 -2.88 -18.92 11.35
C PRO A 647 -1.91 -19.48 10.30
N ARG A 648 -1.69 -20.80 10.27
CA ARG A 648 -0.76 -21.46 9.33
C ARG A 648 -1.20 -21.38 7.85
N PHE A 649 -2.48 -21.08 7.62
CA PHE A 649 -3.07 -20.91 6.29
C PHE A 649 -3.43 -19.44 5.98
N SER A 650 -3.23 -18.52 6.95
CA SER A 650 -3.60 -17.11 6.79
C SER A 650 -2.43 -16.21 6.34
N ARG A 651 -1.19 -16.69 6.41
CA ARG A 651 0.03 -15.90 6.17
C ARG A 651 1.24 -16.80 5.90
N SER A 652 2.33 -16.21 5.40
CA SER A 652 3.58 -16.90 5.05
C SER A 652 4.74 -16.64 6.03
N SER A 653 4.45 -16.11 7.22
CA SER A 653 5.44 -15.71 8.23
C SER A 653 4.93 -15.99 9.66
N PRO A 654 5.82 -16.06 10.67
CA PRO A 654 5.43 -16.47 12.03
C PRO A 654 4.33 -15.60 12.64
N TYR A 655 4.43 -14.28 12.50
CA TYR A 655 3.51 -13.33 13.12
C TYR A 655 2.64 -12.65 12.07
N CYS A 656 1.39 -12.34 12.42
CA CYS A 656 0.52 -11.54 11.55
C CYS A 656 1.07 -10.11 11.35
N THR A 657 1.94 -9.66 12.26
CA THR A 657 2.52 -8.32 12.30
C THR A 657 3.76 -8.12 11.46
N ASP A 658 4.27 -9.16 10.78
CA ASP A 658 5.50 -9.08 9.99
C ASP A 658 5.45 -8.01 8.88
N VAL A 659 4.25 -7.63 8.41
CA VAL A 659 4.03 -6.50 7.47
C VAL A 659 4.65 -5.18 7.97
N ALA A 660 4.63 -4.93 9.28
CA ALA A 660 5.12 -3.68 9.88
C ALA A 660 6.65 -3.54 9.84
N LYS A 661 7.38 -4.62 9.56
CA LYS A 661 8.83 -4.61 9.42
C LYS A 661 9.29 -3.77 8.22
N VAL A 662 8.42 -3.55 7.22
CA VAL A 662 8.74 -2.69 6.05
C VAL A 662 9.07 -1.24 6.43
N VAL A 663 8.48 -0.72 7.51
CA VAL A 663 8.73 0.66 8.01
C VAL A 663 9.61 0.70 9.27
N ASN A 664 10.19 -0.43 9.67
CA ASN A 664 10.94 -0.58 10.92
C ASN A 664 10.14 -0.17 12.18
N ALA A 665 8.82 -0.39 12.19
CA ALA A 665 8.01 -0.19 13.39
C ALA A 665 8.29 -1.32 14.41
N PRO A 666 8.57 -1.03 15.69
CA PRO A 666 8.74 -2.06 16.70
C PRO A 666 7.43 -2.79 16.97
N ILE A 667 7.54 -4.09 17.25
CA ILE A 667 6.40 -4.97 17.48
C ILE A 667 6.48 -5.51 18.91
N PHE A 668 5.40 -5.31 19.67
CA PHE A 668 5.24 -5.81 21.03
C PHE A 668 4.15 -6.88 21.04
N HIS A 669 4.55 -8.14 21.08
CA HIS A 669 3.63 -9.26 21.27
C HIS A 669 3.34 -9.42 22.76
N VAL A 670 2.08 -9.60 23.12
CA VAL A 670 1.68 -9.71 24.53
C VAL A 670 0.53 -10.68 24.72
N ASN A 671 0.61 -11.49 25.78
CA ASN A 671 -0.44 -12.41 26.17
C ASN A 671 -1.61 -11.64 26.78
N SER A 672 -2.80 -11.76 26.18
CA SER A 672 -4.02 -11.10 26.65
C SER A 672 -4.49 -11.50 28.05
N ASP A 673 -4.09 -12.68 28.54
CA ASP A 673 -4.40 -13.16 29.90
C ASP A 673 -3.48 -12.57 31.00
N ASP A 674 -2.49 -11.74 30.65
CA ASP A 674 -1.69 -10.94 31.60
C ASP A 674 -1.96 -9.43 31.44
N PRO A 675 -2.93 -8.88 32.20
CA PRO A 675 -3.28 -7.47 32.10
C PRO A 675 -2.15 -6.50 32.42
N GLU A 676 -1.21 -6.85 33.29
CA GLU A 676 -0.12 -5.95 33.72
C GLU A 676 0.95 -5.87 32.64
N SER A 677 1.29 -7.00 32.01
CA SER A 677 2.12 -7.03 30.81
C SER A 677 1.50 -6.24 29.65
N VAL A 678 0.18 -6.38 29.40
CA VAL A 678 -0.51 -5.59 28.36
C VAL A 678 -0.46 -4.09 28.68
N MET A 679 -0.63 -3.70 29.95
CA MET A 679 -0.54 -2.29 30.33
C MET A 679 0.88 -1.74 30.12
N HIS A 680 1.92 -2.51 30.44
CA HIS A 680 3.30 -2.08 30.20
C HIS A 680 3.56 -1.81 28.71
N VAL A 681 3.26 -2.76 27.81
CA VAL A 681 3.52 -2.54 26.37
C VAL A 681 2.69 -1.40 25.78
N CYS A 682 1.46 -1.20 26.26
CA CYS A 682 0.60 -0.08 25.85
C CYS A 682 1.19 1.29 26.27
N LYS A 683 1.75 1.38 27.48
CA LYS A 683 2.48 2.57 27.95
C LYS A 683 3.74 2.80 27.11
N VAL A 684 4.51 1.76 26.85
CA VAL A 684 5.75 1.83 26.03
C VAL A 684 5.42 2.26 24.60
N ALA A 685 4.36 1.75 23.97
CA ALA A 685 3.94 2.16 22.63
C ALA A 685 3.52 3.64 22.56
N ALA A 686 2.75 4.13 23.55
CA ALA A 686 2.40 5.54 23.64
C ALA A 686 3.64 6.44 23.81
N GLU A 687 4.59 6.03 24.65
CA GLU A 687 5.87 6.73 24.83
C GLU A 687 6.76 6.67 23.57
N TRP A 688 6.76 5.56 22.84
CA TRP A 688 7.50 5.41 21.57
C TRP A 688 6.98 6.39 20.53
N ARG A 689 5.66 6.38 20.28
CA ARG A 689 5.01 7.28 19.31
C ARG A 689 5.27 8.75 19.68
N ALA A 690 5.20 9.09 20.97
CA ALA A 690 5.51 10.44 21.44
C ALA A 690 7.00 10.82 21.35
N THR A 691 7.92 9.86 21.49
CA THR A 691 9.37 10.13 21.41
C THR A 691 9.85 10.22 19.96
N PHE A 692 9.53 9.23 19.13
CA PHE A 692 10.14 9.04 17.81
C PHE A 692 9.23 9.40 16.64
N ARG A 693 7.94 9.66 16.86
CA ARG A 693 6.96 10.02 15.81
C ARG A 693 6.87 8.98 14.70
N LYS A 694 7.00 7.70 15.08
CA LYS A 694 6.96 6.53 14.20
C LYS A 694 5.87 5.57 14.62
N ASP A 695 5.45 4.74 13.66
CA ASP A 695 4.48 3.68 13.88
C ASP A 695 5.00 2.66 14.92
N VAL A 696 4.08 1.97 15.58
CA VAL A 696 4.34 0.91 16.55
C VAL A 696 3.17 -0.08 16.56
N VAL A 697 3.46 -1.36 16.69
CA VAL A 697 2.45 -2.42 16.69
C VAL A 697 2.39 -3.12 18.05
N ILE A 698 1.18 -3.30 18.55
CA ILE A 698 0.87 -4.13 19.71
C ILE A 698 0.08 -5.35 19.22
N ASP A 699 0.68 -6.54 19.30
CA ASP A 699 0.04 -7.81 18.98
C ASP A 699 -0.55 -8.43 20.25
N ILE A 700 -1.85 -8.24 20.45
CA ILE A 700 -2.57 -8.78 21.62
C ILE A 700 -3.00 -10.21 21.28
N VAL A 701 -2.14 -11.16 21.65
CA VAL A 701 -2.36 -12.59 21.42
C VAL A 701 -3.45 -13.08 22.36
N CYS A 702 -4.57 -13.46 21.77
CA CYS A 702 -5.85 -13.67 22.43
C CYS A 702 -6.62 -14.84 21.80
N TYR A 703 -7.90 -14.98 22.11
CA TYR A 703 -8.77 -15.98 21.49
C TYR A 703 -10.16 -15.39 21.21
N ARG A 704 -11.02 -16.18 20.56
CA ARG A 704 -12.43 -15.84 20.32
C ARG A 704 -13.29 -16.86 21.05
N ARG A 705 -14.09 -16.40 22.03
CA ARG A 705 -14.91 -17.31 22.87
C ARG A 705 -15.96 -18.08 22.06
N ASN A 706 -16.56 -17.41 21.07
CA ASN A 706 -17.66 -17.87 20.23
C ASN A 706 -17.18 -18.11 18.78
N GLY A 707 -18.09 -18.54 17.89
CA GLY A 707 -17.85 -18.56 16.44
C GLY A 707 -17.48 -17.19 15.85
N HIS A 708 -17.31 -17.08 14.52
CA HIS A 708 -16.95 -15.79 13.91
C HIS A 708 -17.99 -14.71 14.20
N ASN A 709 -19.26 -15.13 14.24
CA ASN A 709 -20.35 -14.44 14.90
C ASN A 709 -20.97 -15.41 15.93
N GLU A 710 -21.88 -14.93 16.77
CA GLU A 710 -22.35 -15.69 17.92
C GLU A 710 -23.35 -16.80 17.60
N THR A 711 -23.78 -16.90 16.34
CA THR A 711 -24.63 -17.99 15.80
C THR A 711 -23.85 -19.04 14.99
N ASP A 712 -22.54 -18.83 14.82
CA ASP A 712 -21.63 -19.71 14.06
C ASP A 712 -21.03 -20.80 14.97
N GLU A 713 -20.90 -22.03 14.46
CA GLU A 713 -20.40 -23.20 15.22
C GLU A 713 -18.94 -23.51 14.81
N PRO A 714 -17.94 -23.03 15.59
CA PRO A 714 -16.54 -23.13 15.22
C PRO A 714 -15.95 -24.53 15.39
N MET A 715 -16.60 -25.45 16.12
CA MET A 715 -16.09 -26.81 16.30
C MET A 715 -16.12 -27.63 15.00
N PHE A 716 -16.84 -27.20 13.96
CA PHE A 716 -16.81 -27.84 12.64
C PHE A 716 -15.43 -27.76 11.97
N THR A 717 -14.64 -26.73 12.27
CA THR A 717 -13.32 -26.49 11.65
C THR A 717 -12.17 -26.40 12.65
N GLN A 718 -12.42 -25.94 13.89
CA GLN A 718 -11.40 -25.79 14.94
C GLN A 718 -11.74 -26.53 16.26
N PRO A 719 -12.09 -27.84 16.22
CA PRO A 719 -12.59 -28.56 17.40
C PRO A 719 -11.61 -28.57 18.58
N LEU A 720 -10.30 -28.72 18.34
CA LEU A 720 -9.29 -28.76 19.41
C LEU A 720 -9.09 -27.40 20.09
N MET A 721 -9.03 -26.32 19.29
CA MET A 721 -8.91 -24.94 19.79
C MET A 721 -10.11 -24.59 20.67
N TYR A 722 -11.33 -24.87 20.21
CA TYR A 722 -12.55 -24.54 20.95
C TYR A 722 -12.82 -25.46 22.14
N THR A 723 -12.38 -26.73 22.09
CA THR A 723 -12.32 -27.59 23.29
C THR A 723 -11.42 -26.98 24.36
N LYS A 724 -10.28 -26.37 23.99
CA LYS A 724 -9.39 -25.70 24.94
C LYS A 724 -10.00 -24.38 25.45
N ILE A 725 -10.48 -23.52 24.56
CA ILE A 725 -11.18 -22.26 24.89
C ILE A 725 -12.32 -22.50 25.89
N LYS A 726 -13.15 -23.54 25.69
CA LYS A 726 -14.26 -23.88 26.60
C LYS A 726 -13.81 -24.13 28.04
N ASN A 727 -12.58 -24.64 28.24
CA ASN A 727 -11.99 -24.88 29.54
C ASN A 727 -11.12 -23.70 30.06
N THR A 728 -10.83 -22.70 29.23
CA THR A 728 -10.07 -21.50 29.61
C THR A 728 -10.94 -20.53 30.40
N LYS A 729 -10.60 -20.29 31.69
CA LYS A 729 -11.19 -19.21 32.51
C LYS A 729 -11.07 -17.84 31.81
N PRO A 730 -12.09 -16.96 31.85
CA PRO A 730 -11.98 -15.58 31.37
C PRO A 730 -10.89 -14.77 32.10
N VAL A 731 -10.27 -13.83 31.38
CA VAL A 731 -9.19 -12.97 31.93
C VAL A 731 -9.64 -12.17 33.16
N LEU A 732 -10.91 -11.73 33.22
CA LEU A 732 -11.46 -11.02 34.38
C LEU A 732 -11.42 -11.89 35.65
N GLU A 733 -11.68 -13.19 35.54
CA GLU A 733 -11.63 -14.10 36.70
C GLU A 733 -10.19 -14.34 37.14
N LYS A 734 -9.29 -14.64 36.20
CA LYS A 734 -7.85 -14.80 36.47
C LYS A 734 -7.27 -13.60 37.22
N TYR A 735 -7.57 -12.38 36.74
CA TYR A 735 -7.07 -11.16 37.36
C TYR A 735 -7.76 -10.85 38.69
N SER A 736 -9.05 -11.18 38.84
CA SER A 736 -9.73 -11.07 40.14
C SER A 736 -9.11 -12.01 41.19
N GLU A 737 -8.83 -13.26 40.82
CA GLU A 737 -8.17 -14.26 41.68
C GLU A 737 -6.76 -13.81 42.08
N GLN A 738 -5.97 -13.28 41.13
CA GLN A 738 -4.65 -12.71 41.39
C GLN A 738 -4.72 -11.55 42.41
N LEU A 739 -5.56 -10.54 42.17
CA LEU A 739 -5.63 -9.37 43.05
C LEU A 739 -6.18 -9.68 44.45
N ILE A 740 -7.00 -10.73 44.60
CA ILE A 740 -7.40 -11.24 45.92
C ILE A 740 -6.23 -11.93 46.61
N GLY A 741 -5.45 -12.76 45.89
CA GLY A 741 -4.25 -13.40 46.42
C GLY A 741 -3.15 -12.43 46.84
N GLU A 742 -3.02 -11.30 46.13
CA GLU A 742 -2.11 -10.20 46.47
C GLU A 742 -2.63 -9.29 47.61
N GLY A 743 -3.87 -9.49 48.09
CA GLY A 743 -4.50 -8.61 49.08
C GLY A 743 -4.85 -7.21 48.55
N VAL A 744 -4.84 -7.02 47.23
CA VAL A 744 -5.14 -5.75 46.56
C VAL A 744 -6.64 -5.44 46.59
N VAL A 745 -7.52 -6.44 46.47
CA VAL A 745 -8.98 -6.31 46.64
C VAL A 745 -9.58 -7.51 47.36
N THR A 746 -10.78 -7.33 47.91
CA THR A 746 -11.62 -8.40 48.45
C THR A 746 -12.61 -8.94 47.40
N ALA A 747 -13.10 -10.17 47.61
CA ALA A 747 -14.16 -10.74 46.76
C ALA A 747 -15.45 -9.91 46.75
N ALA A 748 -15.74 -9.19 47.85
CA ALA A 748 -16.87 -8.28 47.94
C ALA A 748 -16.71 -7.04 47.04
N GLU A 749 -15.52 -6.43 47.00
CA GLU A 749 -15.21 -5.32 46.09
C GLU A 749 -15.28 -5.76 44.61
N VAL A 750 -14.77 -6.95 44.28
CA VAL A 750 -14.86 -7.50 42.91
C VAL A 750 -16.32 -7.64 42.48
N LYS A 751 -17.19 -8.13 43.37
CA LYS A 751 -18.63 -8.25 43.09
C LYS A 751 -19.28 -6.88 42.91
N ASP A 752 -19.08 -5.96 43.86
CA ASP A 752 -19.64 -4.61 43.83
C ASP A 752 -19.28 -3.84 42.54
N VAL A 753 -18.06 -3.97 42.03
CA VAL A 753 -17.64 -3.37 40.76
C VAL A 753 -18.39 -3.95 39.55
N ARG A 754 -18.75 -5.25 39.57
CA ARG A 754 -19.56 -5.89 38.51
C ARG A 754 -21.02 -5.47 38.61
N ASP A 755 -21.63 -5.60 39.79
CA ASP A 755 -23.04 -5.27 40.07
C ASP A 755 -23.35 -3.81 39.70
N LYS A 756 -22.43 -2.87 40.00
CA LYS A 756 -22.53 -1.46 39.62
C LYS A 756 -22.59 -1.22 38.12
N TYR A 757 -21.89 -2.03 37.31
CA TYR A 757 -21.92 -1.87 35.85
C TYR A 757 -23.13 -2.56 35.22
N GLU A 758 -23.56 -3.72 35.72
CA GLU A 758 -24.83 -4.33 35.28
C GLU A 758 -26.01 -3.37 35.50
N LYS A 759 -26.05 -2.67 36.66
CA LYS A 759 -27.07 -1.64 36.92
C LYS A 759 -27.07 -0.52 35.88
N ILE A 760 -25.89 -0.02 35.47
CA ILE A 760 -25.77 1.04 34.45
C ILE A 760 -26.30 0.54 33.09
N CYS A 761 -26.02 -0.71 32.72
CA CYS A 761 -26.55 -1.30 31.49
C CYS A 761 -28.07 -1.48 31.55
N GLU A 762 -28.63 -1.95 32.67
CA GLU A 762 -30.07 -2.14 32.83
C GLU A 762 -30.83 -0.80 32.82
N GLU A 763 -30.32 0.23 33.50
CA GLU A 763 -30.87 1.60 33.47
C GLU A 763 -30.88 2.17 32.04
N ALA A 764 -29.80 1.96 31.27
CA ALA A 764 -29.71 2.42 29.88
C ALA A 764 -30.57 1.60 28.91
N PHE A 765 -30.81 0.32 29.20
CA PHE A 765 -31.73 -0.54 28.45
C PHE A 765 -33.18 -0.08 28.63
N GLU A 766 -33.61 0.22 29.85
CA GLU A 766 -34.94 0.79 30.12
C GLU A 766 -35.11 2.24 29.62
N GLN A 767 -34.02 2.95 29.33
CA GLN A 767 -34.05 4.19 28.55
C GLN A 767 -34.23 3.91 27.05
N ALA A 768 -33.44 2.99 26.47
CA ALA A 768 -33.51 2.63 25.05
C ALA A 768 -34.92 2.15 24.63
N ARG A 769 -35.63 1.44 25.51
CA ARG A 769 -37.02 1.00 25.30
C ARG A 769 -38.06 2.12 25.19
N LYS A 770 -37.68 3.37 25.48
CA LYS A 770 -38.54 4.56 25.39
C LYS A 770 -38.27 5.39 24.13
N GLU A 771 -37.15 5.14 23.46
CA GLU A 771 -36.81 5.77 22.18
C GLU A 771 -37.62 5.11 21.06
N THR A 772 -38.17 5.91 20.16
CA THR A 772 -38.97 5.42 19.01
C THR A 772 -38.25 5.56 17.67
N HIS A 773 -37.17 6.34 17.60
CA HIS A 773 -36.41 6.61 16.38
C HIS A 773 -34.89 6.56 16.63
N ILE A 774 -34.11 6.33 15.58
CA ILE A 774 -32.64 6.49 15.56
C ILE A 774 -32.21 7.72 14.74
N LYS A 775 -30.95 8.11 14.88
CA LYS A 775 -30.33 9.27 14.23
C LYS A 775 -29.02 8.87 13.58
N TYR A 776 -28.97 8.83 12.25
CA TYR A 776 -27.77 8.52 11.49
C TYR A 776 -26.69 9.60 11.66
N LYS A 777 -27.08 10.87 11.89
CA LYS A 777 -26.14 11.94 12.25
C LYS A 777 -25.34 11.67 13.54
N ASP A 778 -25.81 10.79 14.44
CA ASP A 778 -25.05 10.39 15.63
C ASP A 778 -23.82 9.53 15.30
N TRP A 779 -23.67 9.10 14.04
CA TRP A 779 -22.55 8.30 13.55
C TRP A 779 -21.44 9.16 12.93
N ILE A 780 -21.67 10.47 12.81
CA ILE A 780 -20.75 11.45 12.25
C ILE A 780 -19.50 11.57 13.12
N ASP A 781 -18.36 11.20 12.54
CA ASP A 781 -17.02 11.24 13.11
C ASP A 781 -16.27 12.57 12.90
N SER A 782 -16.68 13.38 11.91
CA SER A 782 -16.29 14.79 11.70
C SER A 782 -17.54 15.67 11.61
N PRO A 783 -18.03 16.27 12.71
CA PRO A 783 -19.18 17.17 12.64
C PRO A 783 -18.77 18.55 12.12
N TRP A 784 -19.36 18.98 11.00
CA TRP A 784 -19.19 20.32 10.42
C TRP A 784 -20.21 21.32 11.00
N SER A 785 -20.42 21.28 12.32
CA SER A 785 -21.39 22.12 13.05
C SER A 785 -21.21 23.60 12.71
N GLY A 786 -22.29 24.33 12.44
CA GLY A 786 -22.23 25.75 12.07
C GLY A 786 -21.81 26.06 10.62
N PHE A 787 -21.16 25.15 9.89
CA PHE A 787 -20.45 25.54 8.65
C PHE A 787 -21.35 25.96 7.47
N PHE A 788 -22.53 25.36 7.38
CA PHE A 788 -23.56 25.68 6.38
C PHE A 788 -24.77 26.43 6.95
N GLU A 789 -24.73 26.81 8.24
CA GLU A 789 -25.82 27.58 8.85
C GLU A 789 -25.94 28.96 8.17
N GLY A 790 -27.19 29.38 7.90
CA GLY A 790 -27.49 30.62 7.19
C GLY A 790 -27.28 30.60 5.67
N LYS A 791 -26.80 29.49 5.08
CA LYS A 791 -26.76 29.32 3.62
C LYS A 791 -28.04 28.66 3.11
N ASP A 792 -28.56 29.17 2.00
CA ASP A 792 -29.69 28.57 1.29
C ASP A 792 -29.20 27.33 0.51
N PRO A 793 -29.64 26.11 0.84
CA PRO A 793 -29.14 24.88 0.20
C PRO A 793 -29.52 24.77 -1.28
N LEU A 794 -30.49 25.57 -1.76
CA LEU A 794 -30.97 25.56 -3.14
C LEU A 794 -30.36 26.69 -4.00
N LYS A 795 -29.40 27.46 -3.48
CA LYS A 795 -28.72 28.53 -4.22
C LYS A 795 -27.21 28.32 -4.30
N VAL A 796 -26.66 28.56 -5.48
CA VAL A 796 -25.22 28.50 -5.76
C VAL A 796 -24.81 29.85 -6.37
N ALA A 797 -23.71 30.42 -5.90
CA ALA A 797 -23.20 31.67 -6.45
C ALA A 797 -22.49 31.43 -7.81
N PRO A 798 -22.57 32.38 -8.77
CA PRO A 798 -21.77 32.32 -9.99
C PRO A 798 -20.28 32.21 -9.67
N THR A 799 -19.57 31.39 -10.43
CA THR A 799 -18.18 31.01 -10.10
C THR A 799 -17.12 31.81 -10.85
N GLY A 800 -17.49 32.69 -11.79
CA GLY A 800 -16.57 33.60 -12.47
C GLY A 800 -15.93 34.65 -11.55
N VAL A 801 -14.76 35.17 -11.92
CA VAL A 801 -13.94 36.09 -11.10
C VAL A 801 -13.55 37.36 -11.84
N SER A 802 -13.04 38.37 -11.13
CA SER A 802 -12.53 39.61 -11.74
C SER A 802 -11.43 39.31 -12.76
N GLU A 803 -11.43 40.01 -13.91
CA GLU A 803 -10.40 39.84 -14.95
C GLU A 803 -8.97 40.07 -14.43
N ASP A 804 -8.78 41.00 -13.49
CA ASP A 804 -7.47 41.27 -12.88
C ASP A 804 -6.94 40.10 -12.04
N THR A 805 -7.84 39.33 -11.42
CA THR A 805 -7.47 38.08 -10.72
C THR A 805 -7.00 37.02 -11.73
N LEU A 806 -7.70 36.86 -12.87
CA LEU A 806 -7.26 35.96 -13.96
C LEU A 806 -5.88 36.37 -14.50
N LYS A 807 -5.69 37.65 -14.82
CA LYS A 807 -4.40 38.20 -15.30
C LYS A 807 -3.29 37.96 -14.28
N HIS A 808 -3.49 38.34 -13.02
CA HIS A 808 -2.46 38.19 -11.97
C HIS A 808 -2.01 36.75 -11.82
N ILE A 809 -2.95 35.80 -11.69
CA ILE A 809 -2.62 34.37 -11.54
C ILE A 809 -1.90 33.86 -12.78
N GLY A 810 -2.42 34.16 -13.97
CA GLY A 810 -1.82 33.77 -15.24
C GLY A 810 -0.39 34.30 -15.40
N THR A 811 -0.16 35.58 -15.16
CA THR A 811 1.16 36.22 -15.21
C THR A 811 2.13 35.61 -14.20
N ARG A 812 1.69 35.33 -12.96
CA ARG A 812 2.55 34.70 -11.92
C ARG A 812 2.90 33.25 -12.27
N LEU A 813 1.98 32.47 -12.84
CA LEU A 813 2.25 31.10 -13.32
C LEU A 813 3.11 31.08 -14.60
N ALA A 814 3.04 32.13 -15.41
CA ALA A 814 3.81 32.31 -16.64
C ALA A 814 5.19 32.97 -16.43
N SER A 815 5.52 33.37 -15.20
CA SER A 815 6.80 34.00 -14.85
C SER A 815 7.79 32.98 -14.25
N PRO A 816 9.11 33.18 -14.43
CA PRO A 816 10.11 32.46 -13.66
C PRO A 816 10.05 32.90 -12.17
N PRO A 817 10.76 32.21 -11.26
CA PRO A 817 10.85 32.61 -9.85
C PRO A 817 11.35 34.05 -9.69
N PRO A 818 10.94 34.81 -8.65
CA PRO A 818 11.39 36.19 -8.46
C PRO A 818 12.91 36.37 -8.38
N ASN A 819 13.62 35.34 -7.90
CA ASN A 819 15.08 35.25 -7.86
C ASN A 819 15.68 34.52 -9.09
N ALA A 820 15.09 34.65 -10.28
CA ALA A 820 15.49 33.93 -11.50
C ALA A 820 16.98 34.08 -11.90
N ALA A 821 17.66 35.15 -11.46
CA ALA A 821 19.10 35.31 -11.67
C ALA A 821 19.94 34.26 -10.93
N GLU A 822 19.43 33.75 -9.82
CA GLU A 822 20.02 32.67 -9.02
C GLU A 822 19.31 31.33 -9.31
N PHE A 823 17.98 31.35 -9.50
CA PHE A 823 17.18 30.14 -9.73
C PHE A 823 17.26 29.65 -11.19
N VAL A 824 18.21 28.75 -11.47
CA VAL A 824 18.39 28.18 -12.82
C VAL A 824 17.27 27.20 -13.15
N ILE A 825 16.40 27.56 -14.11
CA ILE A 825 15.35 26.69 -14.66
C ILE A 825 15.79 25.99 -15.96
N HIS A 826 15.12 24.89 -16.32
CA HIS A 826 15.37 24.18 -17.57
C HIS A 826 14.86 24.99 -18.79
N LYS A 827 15.63 25.05 -19.88
CA LYS A 827 15.26 25.81 -21.12
C LYS A 827 13.93 25.39 -21.74
N GLY A 828 13.51 24.14 -21.54
CA GLY A 828 12.17 23.68 -21.94
C GLY A 828 11.04 24.34 -21.15
N ILE A 829 11.27 24.62 -19.86
CA ILE A 829 10.32 25.31 -18.98
C ILE A 829 10.24 26.80 -19.36
N GLU A 830 11.36 27.47 -19.65
CA GLU A 830 11.37 28.86 -20.15
C GLU A 830 10.44 29.04 -21.36
N ARG A 831 10.45 28.08 -22.31
CA ARG A 831 9.57 28.07 -23.47
C ARG A 831 8.09 27.89 -23.09
N ILE A 832 7.78 27.04 -22.12
CA ILE A 832 6.42 26.82 -21.61
C ILE A 832 5.91 28.08 -20.90
N LEU A 833 6.72 28.69 -20.02
CA LEU A 833 6.41 29.93 -19.32
C LEU A 833 6.12 31.07 -20.31
N LYS A 834 6.97 31.25 -21.34
CA LYS A 834 6.72 32.21 -22.42
C LYS A 834 5.41 31.93 -23.15
N GLY A 835 5.14 30.68 -23.53
CA GLY A 835 3.89 30.30 -24.19
C GLY A 835 2.64 30.60 -23.36
N ARG A 836 2.71 30.41 -22.03
CA ARG A 836 1.64 30.81 -21.09
C ARG A 836 1.48 32.33 -21.05
N MET A 837 2.57 33.09 -21.05
CA MET A 837 2.51 34.56 -21.06
C MET A 837 1.85 35.08 -22.35
N ASP A 838 2.17 34.47 -23.49
CA ASP A 838 1.55 34.80 -24.79
C ASP A 838 0.04 34.51 -24.80
N LEU A 839 -0.44 33.47 -24.10
CA LEU A 839 -1.86 33.17 -23.92
C LEU A 839 -2.56 34.21 -23.03
N VAL A 840 -1.98 34.53 -21.87
CA VAL A 840 -2.50 35.54 -20.93
C VAL A 840 -2.60 36.90 -21.60
N ASN A 841 -1.58 37.33 -22.34
CA ASN A 841 -1.58 38.58 -23.11
C ASN A 841 -2.69 38.62 -24.19
N LYS A 842 -3.07 37.45 -24.73
CA LYS A 842 -4.15 37.29 -25.72
C LYS A 842 -5.54 37.06 -25.10
N ARG A 843 -5.70 37.25 -23.78
CA ARG A 843 -6.96 36.95 -23.04
C ARG A 843 -7.46 35.52 -23.29
N THR A 844 -6.56 34.59 -23.60
CA THR A 844 -6.88 33.20 -23.97
C THR A 844 -6.36 32.26 -22.89
N VAL A 845 -7.08 31.19 -22.61
CA VAL A 845 -6.71 30.21 -21.57
C VAL A 845 -6.58 28.80 -22.16
N ASP A 846 -5.57 28.04 -21.74
CA ASP A 846 -5.45 26.60 -21.98
C ASP A 846 -5.80 25.82 -20.69
N TRP A 847 -5.82 24.48 -20.75
CA TRP A 847 -6.21 23.66 -19.62
C TRP A 847 -5.37 23.88 -18.35
N ALA A 848 -4.06 24.11 -18.49
CA ALA A 848 -3.17 24.34 -17.36
C ALA A 848 -3.37 25.73 -16.74
N LEU A 849 -3.58 26.76 -17.56
CA LEU A 849 -3.92 28.10 -17.06
C LEU A 849 -5.32 28.13 -16.43
N GLY A 850 -6.30 27.41 -16.97
CA GLY A 850 -7.67 27.34 -16.42
C GLY A 850 -7.68 26.68 -15.04
N GLU A 851 -6.95 25.58 -14.88
CA GLU A 851 -6.73 24.92 -13.58
C GLU A 851 -6.07 25.87 -12.57
N ALA A 852 -4.96 26.51 -12.97
CA ALA A 852 -4.22 27.42 -12.13
C ALA A 852 -5.05 28.65 -11.73
N MET A 853 -5.89 29.18 -12.63
CA MET A 853 -6.82 30.28 -12.33
C MET A 853 -7.91 29.84 -11.34
N ALA A 854 -8.41 28.61 -11.43
CA ALA A 854 -9.37 28.08 -10.46
C ALA A 854 -8.74 27.91 -9.08
N PHE A 855 -7.55 27.28 -9.01
CA PHE A 855 -6.83 27.12 -7.75
C PHE A 855 -6.41 28.47 -7.16
N GLY A 856 -5.78 29.34 -7.95
CA GLY A 856 -5.28 30.63 -7.49
C GLY A 856 -6.36 31.61 -7.02
N SER A 857 -7.57 31.54 -7.58
CA SER A 857 -8.71 32.34 -7.12
C SER A 857 -9.29 31.79 -5.82
N LEU A 858 -9.43 30.47 -5.68
CA LEU A 858 -9.82 29.83 -4.41
C LEU A 858 -8.81 30.11 -3.29
N LEU A 859 -7.51 30.07 -3.59
CA LEU A 859 -6.44 30.41 -2.64
C LEU A 859 -6.54 31.88 -2.17
N LYS A 860 -6.90 32.80 -3.07
CA LYS A 860 -7.19 34.22 -2.74
C LYS A 860 -8.44 34.38 -1.88
N GLU A 861 -9.42 33.51 -2.03
CA GLU A 861 -10.68 33.48 -1.27
C GLU A 861 -10.54 32.77 0.10
N GLY A 862 -9.32 32.43 0.52
CA GLY A 862 -9.06 31.77 1.81
C GLY A 862 -9.32 30.27 1.81
N ILE A 863 -9.48 29.64 0.64
CA ILE A 863 -9.76 28.21 0.48
C ILE A 863 -8.46 27.44 0.29
N HIS A 864 -8.19 26.45 1.15
CA HIS A 864 -7.06 25.54 0.97
C HIS A 864 -7.27 24.66 -0.27
N VAL A 865 -6.29 24.61 -1.16
CA VAL A 865 -6.27 23.68 -2.29
C VAL A 865 -5.18 22.62 -2.06
N ARG A 866 -5.56 21.34 -2.07
CA ARG A 866 -4.67 20.18 -1.99
C ARG A 866 -4.78 19.31 -3.24
N LEU A 867 -3.69 19.14 -3.97
CA LEU A 867 -3.58 18.27 -5.14
C LEU A 867 -2.57 17.14 -4.87
N SER A 868 -3.02 15.91 -5.02
CA SER A 868 -2.29 14.69 -4.67
C SER A 868 -2.43 13.64 -5.78
N GLY A 869 -1.40 12.82 -5.97
CA GLY A 869 -1.36 11.78 -7.01
C GLY A 869 0.04 11.60 -7.60
N GLN A 870 0.17 10.69 -8.55
CA GLN A 870 1.48 10.36 -9.16
C GLN A 870 1.90 11.46 -10.14
N ASP A 871 3.13 11.96 -10.02
CA ASP A 871 3.72 13.02 -10.86
C ASP A 871 2.95 14.37 -10.92
N VAL A 872 1.94 14.59 -10.06
CA VAL A 872 1.02 15.76 -10.13
C VAL A 872 1.72 17.11 -10.09
N GLU A 873 2.90 17.22 -9.47
CA GLU A 873 3.67 18.48 -9.41
C GLU A 873 4.07 18.99 -10.81
N ARG A 874 4.42 18.07 -11.71
CA ARG A 874 4.68 18.31 -13.15
C ARG A 874 3.41 18.14 -13.99
N GLY A 875 2.55 17.21 -13.56
CA GLY A 875 1.53 16.55 -14.37
C GLY A 875 2.13 15.44 -15.22
N THR A 876 1.44 14.29 -15.31
CA THR A 876 1.81 13.13 -16.16
C THR A 876 2.23 13.59 -17.54
N PHE A 877 1.37 14.36 -18.20
CA PHE A 877 1.54 14.84 -19.58
C PHE A 877 2.49 16.04 -19.71
N SER A 878 3.18 16.46 -18.65
CA SER A 878 4.09 17.61 -18.62
C SER A 878 3.39 18.92 -19.07
N HIS A 879 2.19 19.14 -18.54
CA HIS A 879 1.34 20.32 -18.83
C HIS A 879 1.27 21.32 -17.67
N ARG A 880 1.39 20.85 -16.42
CA ARG A 880 1.01 21.59 -15.22
C ARG A 880 2.15 22.41 -14.60
N HIS A 881 3.30 21.80 -14.29
CA HIS A 881 4.48 22.50 -13.77
C HIS A 881 4.16 23.45 -12.59
N HIS A 882 3.41 22.97 -11.59
CA HIS A 882 3.12 23.74 -10.37
C HIS A 882 4.30 23.75 -9.37
N VAL A 883 5.31 22.92 -9.63
CA VAL A 883 6.62 22.97 -8.98
C VAL A 883 7.70 23.12 -10.06
N LEU A 884 8.56 24.12 -9.90
CA LEU A 884 9.75 24.35 -10.72
C LEU A 884 10.97 23.85 -9.94
N HIS A 885 11.87 23.12 -10.60
CA HIS A 885 13.07 22.54 -9.99
C HIS A 885 14.34 23.25 -10.45
N HIS A 886 15.19 23.59 -9.50
CA HIS A 886 16.50 24.18 -9.76
C HIS A 886 17.41 23.18 -10.48
N GLN A 887 18.06 23.57 -11.57
CA GLN A 887 18.85 22.64 -12.39
C GLN A 887 20.23 22.31 -11.81
N THR A 888 20.76 23.15 -10.92
CA THR A 888 22.12 23.00 -10.35
C THR A 888 22.16 22.90 -8.82
N VAL A 889 21.01 22.82 -8.14
CA VAL A 889 20.91 22.74 -6.67
C VAL A 889 19.85 21.70 -6.31
N ASP A 890 20.24 20.62 -5.63
CA ASP A 890 19.31 19.55 -5.26
C ASP A 890 18.21 20.05 -4.31
N LYS A 891 17.00 19.49 -4.44
CA LYS A 891 15.77 19.80 -3.67
C LYS A 891 15.29 21.25 -3.68
N ALA A 892 16.05 22.20 -4.24
CA ALA A 892 15.62 23.58 -4.41
C ALA A 892 14.46 23.65 -5.41
N THR A 893 13.28 24.04 -4.93
CA THR A 893 12.06 24.13 -5.72
C THR A 893 11.35 25.47 -5.50
N TYR A 894 10.62 25.92 -6.52
CA TYR A 894 9.74 27.09 -6.44
C TYR A 894 8.32 26.69 -6.84
N ARG A 895 7.33 27.18 -6.09
CA ARG A 895 5.91 26.83 -6.25
C ARG A 895 5.11 28.09 -6.57
N PRO A 896 4.83 28.43 -7.85
CA PRO A 896 4.20 29.70 -8.21
C PRO A 896 2.83 29.93 -7.54
N LEU A 897 2.00 28.88 -7.44
CA LEU A 897 0.67 28.96 -6.82
C LEU A 897 0.71 29.12 -5.28
N ALA A 898 1.84 28.81 -4.63
CA ALA A 898 2.04 29.08 -3.21
C ALA A 898 2.59 30.50 -2.94
N ASN A 899 2.79 31.31 -3.98
CA ASN A 899 3.43 32.63 -3.93
C ASN A 899 2.66 33.67 -4.79
N LEU A 900 1.32 33.54 -4.87
CA LEU A 900 0.45 34.46 -5.62
C LEU A 900 0.16 35.75 -4.85
N TYR A 901 -0.19 35.64 -3.56
CA TYR A 901 -0.58 36.77 -2.70
C TYR A 901 0.05 36.62 -1.30
N PRO A 902 0.28 37.71 -0.54
CA PRO A 902 0.84 37.62 0.83
C PRO A 902 -0.11 36.95 1.85
N ASP A 903 -1.41 37.03 1.60
CA ASP A 903 -2.52 36.66 2.49
C ASP A 903 -3.33 35.45 1.99
N GLN A 904 -2.84 34.75 0.96
CA GLN A 904 -3.53 33.57 0.41
C GLN A 904 -3.61 32.40 1.42
N ALA A 905 -4.59 31.54 1.21
CA ALA A 905 -4.58 30.21 1.81
C ALA A 905 -3.37 29.38 1.32
N PRO A 906 -2.92 28.38 2.11
CA PRO A 906 -1.87 27.46 1.70
C PRO A 906 -2.24 26.67 0.45
N TYR A 907 -1.23 26.31 -0.35
CA TYR A 907 -1.37 25.42 -1.50
C TYR A 907 -0.53 24.15 -1.30
N SER A 908 -1.19 23.00 -1.20
CA SER A 908 -0.56 21.71 -0.96
C SER A 908 -0.53 20.89 -2.25
N VAL A 909 0.56 20.95 -3.02
CA VAL A 909 0.83 19.98 -4.10
C VAL A 909 1.89 18.98 -3.67
N CYS A 910 1.65 17.70 -3.92
CA CYS A 910 2.55 16.63 -3.56
C CYS A 910 2.42 15.43 -4.50
N ASN A 911 3.55 14.98 -5.05
CA ASN A 911 3.62 13.66 -5.69
C ASN A 911 3.36 12.57 -4.64
N SER A 912 2.54 11.58 -4.97
CA SER A 912 2.27 10.41 -4.14
C SER A 912 3.33 9.32 -4.30
N SER A 913 3.27 8.30 -3.44
CA SER A 913 3.83 6.99 -3.75
C SER A 913 3.07 6.34 -4.92
N LEU A 914 3.61 5.24 -5.45
CA LEU A 914 2.97 4.45 -6.49
C LEU A 914 1.89 3.52 -5.88
N SER A 915 0.83 4.14 -5.37
CA SER A 915 -0.33 3.53 -4.72
C SER A 915 -1.55 4.36 -5.07
N GLU A 916 -2.66 3.71 -5.43
CA GLU A 916 -3.96 4.38 -5.57
C GLU A 916 -4.91 4.01 -4.43
N TYR A 917 -4.90 2.77 -3.92
CA TYR A 917 -5.85 2.34 -2.88
C TYR A 917 -5.55 3.06 -1.56
N GLY A 918 -4.31 3.01 -1.09
CA GLY A 918 -3.85 3.79 0.07
C GLY A 918 -4.00 5.30 -0.13
N VAL A 919 -3.60 5.84 -1.29
CA VAL A 919 -3.61 7.29 -1.52
C VAL A 919 -5.02 7.87 -1.71
N LEU A 920 -5.91 7.22 -2.48
CA LEU A 920 -7.29 7.70 -2.66
C LEU A 920 -8.07 7.65 -1.34
N GLY A 921 -7.87 6.60 -0.53
CA GLY A 921 -8.41 6.54 0.82
C GLY A 921 -7.92 7.68 1.71
N PHE A 922 -6.63 8.04 1.60
CA PHE A 922 -6.04 9.16 2.31
C PHE A 922 -6.66 10.51 1.89
N GLU A 923 -6.76 10.80 0.60
CA GLU A 923 -7.33 12.07 0.13
C GLU A 923 -8.83 12.19 0.45
N LEU A 924 -9.56 11.07 0.41
CA LEU A 924 -10.92 11.00 0.90
C LEU A 924 -11.01 11.42 2.38
N GLY A 925 -10.23 10.79 3.26
CA GLY A 925 -10.20 11.13 4.69
C GLY A 925 -9.82 12.59 4.95
N TYR A 926 -8.90 13.12 4.15
CA TYR A 926 -8.52 14.54 4.18
C TYR A 926 -9.73 15.43 3.85
N SER A 927 -10.48 15.11 2.79
CA SER A 927 -11.67 15.86 2.35
C SER A 927 -12.84 15.84 3.36
N MET A 928 -12.94 14.80 4.19
CA MET A 928 -13.98 14.69 5.24
C MET A 928 -13.74 15.62 6.44
N THR A 929 -12.55 16.21 6.57
CA THR A 929 -12.17 16.95 7.78
C THR A 929 -12.56 18.42 7.74
N ASN A 930 -12.40 19.09 6.59
CA ASN A 930 -12.73 20.51 6.44
C ASN A 930 -13.50 20.73 5.12
N PRO A 931 -14.76 21.20 5.16
CA PRO A 931 -15.54 21.49 3.95
C PRO A 931 -15.06 22.76 3.21
N ASN A 932 -14.21 23.58 3.82
CA ASN A 932 -13.63 24.79 3.22
C ASN A 932 -12.29 24.52 2.51
N ALA A 933 -12.17 23.37 1.84
CA ALA A 933 -10.99 22.97 1.11
C ALA A 933 -11.34 22.24 -0.19
N LEU A 934 -10.58 22.52 -1.25
CA LEU A 934 -10.63 21.75 -2.50
C LEU A 934 -9.55 20.67 -2.42
N VAL A 935 -9.96 19.42 -2.22
CA VAL A 935 -9.07 18.26 -2.17
C VAL A 935 -9.23 17.47 -3.46
N LEU A 936 -8.12 17.28 -4.18
CA LEU A 936 -8.07 16.60 -5.46
C LEU A 936 -7.10 15.42 -5.42
N TRP A 937 -7.56 14.28 -5.96
CA TRP A 937 -6.72 13.14 -6.31
C TRP A 937 -6.68 12.99 -7.84
N GLU A 938 -5.49 12.85 -8.42
CA GLU A 938 -5.28 12.59 -9.85
C GLU A 938 -4.65 11.21 -10.06
N GLY A 939 -5.34 10.35 -10.81
CA GLY A 939 -4.76 9.10 -11.32
C GLY A 939 -3.82 9.41 -12.49
N GLN A 940 -2.67 8.72 -12.59
CA GLN A 940 -1.69 8.99 -13.65
C GLN A 940 -2.32 8.85 -15.06
N PHE A 941 -3.14 7.81 -15.22
CA PHE A 941 -4.22 7.69 -16.21
C PHE A 941 -5.50 7.29 -15.47
N GLY A 942 -6.67 7.62 -16.02
CA GLY A 942 -7.94 7.31 -15.37
C GLY A 942 -8.22 5.81 -15.26
N ASP A 943 -7.66 5.03 -16.18
CA ASP A 943 -7.72 3.57 -16.26
C ASP A 943 -7.30 2.88 -14.94
N PHE A 944 -6.36 3.47 -14.19
CA PHE A 944 -5.81 2.92 -12.94
C PHE A 944 -6.65 3.17 -11.69
N ALA A 945 -7.72 3.97 -11.75
CA ALA A 945 -8.60 4.19 -10.59
C ALA A 945 -9.30 2.90 -10.10
N ASN A 946 -9.31 1.85 -10.92
CA ASN A 946 -9.86 0.54 -10.59
C ASN A 946 -9.10 -0.20 -9.47
N THR A 947 -7.83 0.12 -9.19
CA THR A 947 -7.09 -0.49 -8.07
C THR A 947 -7.61 0.02 -6.71
N ALA A 948 -8.22 1.21 -6.69
CA ALA A 948 -8.84 1.83 -5.51
C ALA A 948 -10.38 1.62 -5.44
N GLN A 949 -10.95 0.66 -6.20
CA GLN A 949 -12.41 0.48 -6.34
C GLN A 949 -13.14 0.33 -5.00
N CYS A 950 -12.51 -0.29 -3.99
CA CYS A 950 -13.11 -0.42 -2.66
C CYS A 950 -13.39 0.94 -1.98
N ILE A 951 -12.52 1.94 -2.19
CA ILE A 951 -12.75 3.31 -1.69
C ILE A 951 -13.87 3.98 -2.48
N ILE A 952 -13.86 3.82 -3.81
CA ILE A 952 -14.87 4.37 -4.72
C ILE A 952 -16.27 3.85 -4.34
N ASP A 953 -16.46 2.54 -4.26
CA ASP A 953 -17.77 1.92 -4.04
C ASP A 953 -18.27 2.15 -2.61
N GLN A 954 -17.41 1.91 -1.61
CA GLN A 954 -17.85 1.77 -0.23
C GLN A 954 -17.79 3.06 0.60
N PHE A 955 -17.13 4.10 0.10
CA PHE A 955 -17.09 5.40 0.74
C PHE A 955 -17.45 6.56 -0.19
N ILE A 956 -16.84 6.69 -1.37
CA ILE A 956 -17.05 7.88 -2.23
C ILE A 956 -18.48 7.87 -2.80
N CYS A 957 -18.91 6.76 -3.39
CA CYS A 957 -20.25 6.57 -3.96
C CYS A 957 -21.35 6.53 -2.88
N SER A 958 -21.11 5.80 -1.78
CA SER A 958 -22.18 5.39 -0.85
C SER A 958 -22.09 5.99 0.56
N GLY A 959 -21.03 6.72 0.90
CA GLY A 959 -20.78 7.22 2.25
C GLY A 959 -21.81 8.23 2.78
N GLN A 960 -22.39 9.05 1.90
CA GLN A 960 -23.48 9.94 2.30
C GLN A 960 -24.76 9.15 2.60
N ALA A 961 -25.13 8.18 1.77
CA ALA A 961 -26.32 7.36 2.01
C ALA A 961 -26.20 6.53 3.30
N LYS A 962 -25.04 5.87 3.51
CA LYS A 962 -24.82 4.96 4.64
C LYS A 962 -24.62 5.65 5.98
N TRP A 963 -23.91 6.80 5.99
CA TRP A 963 -23.41 7.42 7.22
C TRP A 963 -23.64 8.93 7.31
N VAL A 964 -24.46 9.51 6.42
CA VAL A 964 -24.70 10.97 6.28
C VAL A 964 -23.38 11.76 6.07
N ARG A 965 -22.33 11.08 5.59
CA ARG A 965 -21.00 11.63 5.41
C ARG A 965 -20.88 12.29 4.03
N GLN A 966 -21.11 13.59 3.98
CA GLN A 966 -20.70 14.41 2.84
C GLN A 966 -19.17 14.42 2.68
N ALA A 967 -18.69 14.47 1.44
CA ALA A 967 -17.28 14.57 1.09
C ALA A 967 -17.10 15.50 -0.13
N GLY A 968 -16.01 16.28 -0.15
CA GLY A 968 -15.72 17.26 -1.20
C GLY A 968 -14.64 16.84 -2.19
N LEU A 969 -14.25 15.56 -2.19
CA LEU A 969 -13.15 15.03 -2.99
C LEU A 969 -13.40 15.16 -4.50
N VAL A 970 -12.40 15.65 -5.22
CA VAL A 970 -12.37 15.66 -6.69
C VAL A 970 -11.45 14.55 -7.19
N MET A 971 -11.95 13.70 -8.08
CA MET A 971 -11.18 12.68 -8.80
C MET A 971 -10.91 13.17 -10.22
N LEU A 972 -9.63 13.37 -10.55
CA LEU A 972 -9.16 13.74 -11.88
C LEU A 972 -8.68 12.46 -12.60
N LEU A 973 -9.38 12.05 -13.65
CA LEU A 973 -9.19 10.77 -14.33
C LEU A 973 -8.84 10.98 -15.82
N PRO A 974 -7.55 10.96 -16.21
CA PRO A 974 -7.15 11.20 -17.58
C PRO A 974 -7.74 10.17 -18.57
N HIS A 975 -8.55 10.65 -19.50
CA HIS A 975 -9.42 9.87 -20.37
C HIS A 975 -9.30 10.32 -21.84
N GLY A 976 -9.57 9.38 -22.76
CA GLY A 976 -9.73 9.64 -24.18
C GLY A 976 -9.15 8.51 -25.04
N LEU A 977 -9.86 8.07 -26.08
CA LEU A 977 -9.36 7.04 -27.00
C LEU A 977 -8.45 7.69 -28.05
N GLU A 978 -7.15 7.46 -27.90
CA GLU A 978 -6.09 8.11 -28.68
C GLU A 978 -5.10 7.10 -29.32
N GLY A 979 -5.50 5.83 -29.39
CA GLY A 979 -4.68 4.75 -29.97
C GLY A 979 -3.49 4.32 -29.10
N GLN A 980 -3.57 4.54 -27.79
CA GLN A 980 -2.51 4.22 -26.81
C GLN A 980 -2.67 2.83 -26.15
N GLY A 981 -3.62 2.00 -26.63
CA GLY A 981 -3.93 0.69 -26.06
C GLY A 981 -4.95 0.73 -24.91
N PRO A 982 -5.29 -0.44 -24.33
CA PRO A 982 -6.41 -0.57 -23.40
C PRO A 982 -6.24 0.22 -22.09
N GLU A 983 -5.08 0.15 -21.46
CA GLU A 983 -4.79 0.70 -20.12
C GLU A 983 -4.41 2.20 -20.12
N HIS A 984 -4.56 2.87 -21.26
CA HIS A 984 -4.23 4.29 -21.43
C HIS A 984 -5.33 5.04 -22.19
N SER A 985 -6.58 4.59 -22.10
CA SER A 985 -7.70 5.06 -22.92
C SER A 985 -8.96 5.40 -22.12
N SER A 986 -9.39 4.51 -21.22
CA SER A 986 -10.69 4.60 -20.56
C SER A 986 -10.59 4.63 -19.04
N ALA A 987 -11.00 5.76 -18.47
CA ALA A 987 -11.31 5.90 -17.05
C ALA A 987 -12.56 5.10 -16.62
N ARG A 988 -13.18 4.32 -17.52
CA ARG A 988 -14.40 3.54 -17.28
C ARG A 988 -15.57 4.39 -16.79
N LEU A 989 -15.82 5.47 -17.53
CA LEU A 989 -16.94 6.40 -17.31
C LEU A 989 -18.27 5.65 -17.07
N GLU A 990 -18.50 4.54 -17.78
CA GLU A 990 -19.69 3.70 -17.62
C GLU A 990 -19.91 3.21 -16.18
N ARG A 991 -18.84 2.96 -15.42
CA ARG A 991 -18.91 2.43 -14.04
C ARG A 991 -19.32 3.51 -13.04
N PHE A 992 -18.79 4.73 -13.19
CA PHE A 992 -19.20 5.86 -12.35
C PHE A 992 -20.65 6.26 -12.63
N LEU A 993 -21.08 6.19 -13.90
CA LEU A 993 -22.47 6.43 -14.29
C LEU A 993 -23.42 5.33 -13.78
N GLN A 994 -23.03 4.05 -13.86
CA GLN A 994 -23.81 2.93 -13.28
C GLN A 994 -23.99 3.04 -11.76
N LEU A 995 -22.98 3.56 -11.05
CA LEU A 995 -23.00 3.77 -9.60
C LEU A 995 -23.66 5.11 -9.18
N SER A 996 -24.26 5.85 -10.11
CA SER A 996 -24.94 7.12 -9.80
C SER A 996 -26.39 6.90 -9.36
N SER A 997 -26.83 7.58 -8.29
CA SER A 997 -28.21 7.53 -7.78
C SER A 997 -29.16 8.46 -8.55
N ASP A 998 -29.06 8.47 -9.87
CA ASP A 998 -29.90 9.24 -10.79
C ASP A 998 -30.91 8.24 -11.40
N ASP A 999 -32.22 8.45 -11.22
CA ASP A 999 -33.23 7.51 -11.71
C ASP A 999 -33.52 7.77 -13.21
N PRO A 1000 -33.37 6.77 -14.11
CA PRO A 1000 -33.65 6.98 -15.53
C PRO A 1000 -35.12 7.22 -15.87
N ASP A 1001 -36.05 6.72 -15.05
CA ASP A 1001 -37.49 6.70 -15.33
C ASP A 1001 -38.22 7.91 -14.71
N TYR A 1002 -37.49 8.74 -13.95
CA TYR A 1002 -38.02 9.91 -13.24
C TYR A 1002 -37.52 11.22 -13.87
N PHE A 1003 -38.45 12.01 -14.43
CA PHE A 1003 -38.19 13.39 -14.82
C PHE A 1003 -38.42 14.31 -13.60
N PRO A 1004 -37.41 15.02 -13.06
CA PRO A 1004 -37.59 15.87 -11.89
C PRO A 1004 -38.53 17.06 -12.15
N PRO A 1005 -39.29 17.57 -11.16
CA PRO A 1005 -40.19 18.71 -11.35
C PRO A 1005 -39.45 19.99 -11.82
N GLU A 1006 -39.87 20.56 -12.95
CA GLU A 1006 -39.34 21.81 -13.50
C GLU A 1006 -39.65 22.98 -12.55
N ARG A 1007 -38.60 23.58 -11.97
CA ARG A 1007 -38.62 24.69 -11.00
C ARG A 1007 -37.37 25.54 -11.13
N ASP A 1008 -37.38 26.76 -10.61
CA ASP A 1008 -36.22 27.67 -10.69
C ASP A 1008 -34.94 27.06 -10.08
N GLU A 1009 -35.05 26.21 -9.05
CA GLU A 1009 -33.88 25.56 -8.41
C GLU A 1009 -33.52 24.19 -9.00
N PHE A 1010 -34.03 23.83 -10.19
CA PHE A 1010 -33.90 22.49 -10.81
C PHE A 1010 -32.49 21.89 -10.70
N ALA A 1011 -31.49 22.62 -11.20
CA ALA A 1011 -30.12 22.14 -11.26
C ALA A 1011 -29.49 21.94 -9.87
N VAL A 1012 -29.84 22.78 -8.88
CA VAL A 1012 -29.27 22.69 -7.53
C VAL A 1012 -29.92 21.56 -6.74
N ARG A 1013 -31.23 21.33 -6.92
CA ARG A 1013 -31.95 20.16 -6.37
C ARG A 1013 -31.31 18.85 -6.85
N GLN A 1014 -31.12 18.69 -8.17
CA GLN A 1014 -30.42 17.52 -8.71
C GLN A 1014 -29.02 17.31 -8.10
N LEU A 1015 -28.23 18.39 -7.95
CA LEU A 1015 -26.90 18.34 -7.34
C LEU A 1015 -26.93 18.03 -5.83
N HIS A 1016 -28.01 18.39 -5.14
CA HIS A 1016 -28.22 18.10 -3.72
C HIS A 1016 -28.59 16.63 -3.49
N ASP A 1017 -29.46 16.09 -4.35
CA ASP A 1017 -30.08 14.77 -4.13
C ASP A 1017 -29.18 13.62 -4.64
N ILE A 1018 -28.37 13.85 -5.69
CA ILE A 1018 -27.46 12.85 -6.25
C ILE A 1018 -26.35 12.43 -5.29
N ASN A 1019 -25.86 11.20 -5.35
CA ASN A 1019 -24.73 10.75 -4.54
C ASN A 1019 -23.39 11.47 -4.89
N TRP A 1020 -23.14 11.74 -6.19
CA TRP A 1020 -21.94 12.42 -6.68
C TRP A 1020 -22.16 13.11 -8.03
N ILE A 1021 -21.16 13.83 -8.53
CA ILE A 1021 -21.21 14.52 -9.83
C ILE A 1021 -20.23 13.84 -10.79
N VAL A 1022 -20.65 13.56 -12.04
CA VAL A 1022 -19.76 13.02 -13.10
C VAL A 1022 -19.77 13.94 -14.31
N ALA A 1023 -18.57 14.37 -14.72
CA ALA A 1023 -18.37 15.34 -15.81
C ALA A 1023 -17.23 14.94 -16.75
N ASN A 1024 -17.31 15.37 -18.01
CA ASN A 1024 -16.30 15.18 -19.04
C ASN A 1024 -16.19 16.46 -19.87
N CYS A 1025 -15.43 17.41 -19.32
CA CYS A 1025 -15.38 18.79 -19.82
C CYS A 1025 -14.60 18.88 -21.15
N SER A 1026 -15.12 19.63 -22.12
CA SER A 1026 -14.48 19.80 -23.43
C SER A 1026 -13.54 21.00 -23.52
N ASN A 1027 -13.64 21.99 -22.61
CA ASN A 1027 -12.87 23.23 -22.68
C ASN A 1027 -12.35 23.72 -21.30
N PRO A 1028 -11.31 24.58 -21.27
CA PRO A 1028 -10.73 25.07 -20.01
C PRO A 1028 -11.66 25.90 -19.11
N ALA A 1029 -12.61 26.68 -19.65
CA ALA A 1029 -13.54 27.46 -18.84
C ALA A 1029 -14.51 26.56 -18.07
N SER A 1030 -15.04 25.50 -18.70
CA SER A 1030 -15.82 24.47 -17.98
C SER A 1030 -15.04 23.88 -16.81
N TYR A 1031 -13.76 23.53 -17.01
CA TYR A 1031 -12.90 22.98 -15.97
C TYR A 1031 -12.64 24.01 -14.84
N PHE A 1032 -12.39 25.28 -15.19
CA PHE A 1032 -12.27 26.36 -14.22
C PHE A 1032 -13.54 26.50 -13.35
N HIS A 1033 -14.71 26.53 -13.98
CA HIS A 1033 -15.98 26.73 -13.29
C HIS A 1033 -16.39 25.53 -12.43
N ILE A 1034 -16.19 24.29 -12.90
CA ILE A 1034 -16.61 23.11 -12.15
C ILE A 1034 -15.78 22.90 -10.88
N LEU A 1035 -14.47 23.20 -10.92
CA LEU A 1035 -13.59 23.17 -9.76
C LEU A 1035 -13.98 24.21 -8.71
N ARG A 1036 -14.32 25.43 -9.12
CA ARG A 1036 -14.82 26.47 -8.21
C ARG A 1036 -16.23 26.16 -7.69
N ARG A 1037 -17.07 25.49 -8.49
CA ARG A 1037 -18.42 25.06 -8.10
C ARG A 1037 -18.40 24.13 -6.89
N GLN A 1038 -17.42 23.22 -6.77
CA GLN A 1038 -17.26 22.35 -5.61
C GLN A 1038 -17.23 23.09 -4.26
N ILE A 1039 -16.70 24.32 -4.25
CA ILE A 1039 -16.61 25.15 -3.06
C ILE A 1039 -17.83 26.05 -2.90
N ALA A 1040 -18.35 26.59 -4.01
CA ALA A 1040 -19.52 27.46 -4.07
C ALA A 1040 -20.84 26.75 -3.71
N LEU A 1041 -20.91 25.41 -3.83
CA LEU A 1041 -22.05 24.63 -3.37
C LEU A 1041 -22.31 24.84 -1.85
N PRO A 1042 -23.57 24.94 -1.41
CA PRO A 1042 -23.94 25.03 0.00
C PRO A 1042 -23.92 23.66 0.74
N PHE A 1043 -23.34 22.64 0.11
CA PHE A 1043 -23.10 21.28 0.62
C PHE A 1043 -21.85 20.70 -0.08
N ARG A 1044 -21.44 19.47 0.23
CA ARG A 1044 -20.32 18.79 -0.46
C ARG A 1044 -20.77 17.46 -1.08
N LYS A 1045 -20.43 17.29 -2.35
CA LYS A 1045 -20.53 16.04 -3.12
C LYS A 1045 -19.16 15.70 -3.72
N PRO A 1046 -18.81 14.42 -3.87
CA PRO A 1046 -17.68 14.01 -4.69
C PRO A 1046 -17.89 14.45 -6.15
N LEU A 1047 -16.80 14.76 -6.84
CA LEU A 1047 -16.80 15.12 -8.26
C LEU A 1047 -15.81 14.27 -9.03
N VAL A 1048 -16.30 13.50 -9.99
CA VAL A 1048 -15.49 12.67 -10.89
C VAL A 1048 -15.39 13.38 -12.24
N ILE A 1049 -14.17 13.73 -12.63
CA ILE A 1049 -13.88 14.44 -13.89
C ILE A 1049 -13.06 13.53 -14.80
N MET A 1050 -13.59 13.23 -15.98
CA MET A 1050 -12.80 12.72 -17.09
C MET A 1050 -11.91 13.86 -17.58
N THR A 1051 -10.63 13.88 -17.17
CA THR A 1051 -9.68 14.92 -17.56
C THR A 1051 -9.03 14.60 -18.91
N PRO A 1052 -8.64 15.58 -19.71
CA PRO A 1052 -8.15 15.33 -21.06
C PRO A 1052 -6.67 14.93 -21.11
N LYS A 1053 -6.27 14.35 -22.24
CA LYS A 1053 -4.88 14.07 -22.61
C LYS A 1053 -4.44 14.92 -23.80
N SER A 1054 -4.98 14.67 -25.00
CA SER A 1054 -4.72 15.47 -26.20
C SER A 1054 -5.20 16.93 -26.09
N LEU A 1055 -6.37 17.19 -25.49
CA LEU A 1055 -6.93 18.55 -25.40
C LEU A 1055 -6.05 19.51 -24.58
N LEU A 1056 -5.16 19.00 -23.72
CA LEU A 1056 -4.18 19.80 -22.97
C LEU A 1056 -3.31 20.69 -23.87
N ARG A 1057 -3.19 20.37 -25.17
CA ARG A 1057 -2.42 21.13 -26.16
C ARG A 1057 -3.19 21.41 -27.46
N HIS A 1058 -4.46 21.00 -27.58
CA HIS A 1058 -5.19 21.13 -28.84
C HIS A 1058 -5.44 22.63 -29.16
N PRO A 1059 -5.13 23.12 -30.38
CA PRO A 1059 -5.18 24.56 -30.67
C PRO A 1059 -6.55 25.21 -30.46
N GLU A 1060 -7.63 24.46 -30.71
CA GLU A 1060 -9.01 24.91 -30.51
C GLU A 1060 -9.56 24.63 -29.10
N ALA A 1061 -8.87 23.84 -28.27
CA ALA A 1061 -9.32 23.55 -26.91
C ALA A 1061 -8.88 24.64 -25.92
N ARG A 1062 -9.39 25.85 -26.17
CA ARG A 1062 -9.06 27.09 -25.46
C ARG A 1062 -10.33 27.89 -25.22
N SER A 1063 -10.36 28.67 -24.14
CA SER A 1063 -11.47 29.57 -23.82
C SER A 1063 -11.00 31.03 -23.79
N SER A 1064 -11.95 31.97 -23.86
CA SER A 1064 -11.68 33.38 -23.56
C SER A 1064 -11.61 33.60 -22.05
N PHE A 1065 -10.93 34.66 -21.62
CA PHE A 1065 -11.12 35.19 -20.26
C PHE A 1065 -12.57 35.62 -20.04
N ASP A 1066 -13.27 36.05 -21.09
CA ASP A 1066 -14.65 36.52 -21.01
C ASP A 1066 -15.62 35.45 -20.49
N ASP A 1067 -15.32 34.17 -20.79
CA ASP A 1067 -16.09 33.01 -20.33
C ASP A 1067 -15.93 32.77 -18.82
N MET A 1068 -14.92 33.34 -18.17
CA MET A 1068 -14.55 33.13 -16.76
C MET A 1068 -14.71 34.38 -15.87
N LYS A 1069 -15.28 35.48 -16.41
CA LYS A 1069 -15.46 36.75 -15.68
C LYS A 1069 -16.58 36.66 -14.64
N SER A 1070 -16.55 37.53 -13.63
CA SER A 1070 -17.64 37.70 -12.67
C SER A 1070 -19.02 37.74 -13.34
N GLY A 1071 -19.91 36.86 -12.90
CA GLY A 1071 -21.23 36.65 -13.50
C GLY A 1071 -21.35 35.40 -14.39
N THR A 1072 -20.24 34.79 -14.82
CA THR A 1072 -20.27 33.49 -15.53
C THR A 1072 -20.26 32.29 -14.58
N GLU A 1073 -20.69 31.14 -15.09
CA GLU A 1073 -20.92 29.91 -14.33
C GLU A 1073 -20.67 28.65 -15.18
N PHE A 1074 -20.75 27.48 -14.55
CA PHE A 1074 -20.56 26.20 -15.24
C PHE A 1074 -21.76 25.84 -16.13
N LEU A 1075 -21.52 25.67 -17.43
CA LEU A 1075 -22.54 25.22 -18.38
C LEU A 1075 -22.66 23.68 -18.38
N ARG A 1076 -23.81 23.14 -17.96
CA ARG A 1076 -24.07 21.68 -17.97
C ARG A 1076 -24.12 21.09 -19.40
N ILE A 1077 -24.65 21.86 -20.35
CA ILE A 1077 -24.62 21.59 -21.79
C ILE A 1077 -24.12 22.85 -22.51
N ILE A 1078 -23.34 22.66 -23.58
CA ILE A 1078 -22.90 23.69 -24.51
C ILE A 1078 -23.60 23.43 -25.87
N PRO A 1079 -24.65 24.19 -26.22
CA PRO A 1079 -25.33 24.12 -27.51
C PRO A 1079 -24.42 24.45 -28.71
N ASP A 1080 -24.84 24.04 -29.91
CA ASP A 1080 -24.23 24.57 -31.14
C ASP A 1080 -24.45 26.10 -31.24
N SER A 1081 -23.41 26.81 -31.68
CA SER A 1081 -23.41 28.28 -31.86
C SER A 1081 -23.14 28.71 -33.31
N GLY A 1082 -23.18 27.78 -34.25
CA GLY A 1082 -22.89 27.97 -35.68
C GLY A 1082 -24.14 28.14 -36.55
N PRO A 1083 -24.03 27.92 -37.87
CA PRO A 1083 -25.13 28.09 -38.82
C PRO A 1083 -26.38 27.26 -38.49
N ALA A 1084 -26.20 26.01 -38.02
CA ALA A 1084 -27.28 25.13 -37.56
C ALA A 1084 -28.14 25.79 -36.46
N SER A 1085 -27.53 26.49 -35.49
CA SER A 1085 -28.28 27.21 -34.47
C SER A 1085 -28.97 28.49 -34.97
N GLN A 1086 -28.55 29.05 -36.11
CA GLN A 1086 -29.20 30.22 -36.72
C GLN A 1086 -30.42 29.86 -37.57
N LYS A 1087 -30.49 28.62 -38.07
CA LYS A 1087 -31.63 28.10 -38.86
C LYS A 1087 -32.09 26.72 -38.37
N PRO A 1088 -32.67 26.60 -37.16
CA PRO A 1088 -32.98 25.29 -36.56
C PRO A 1088 -33.95 24.42 -37.38
N GLU A 1089 -34.86 25.04 -38.13
CA GLU A 1089 -35.78 24.38 -39.08
C GLU A 1089 -35.08 23.59 -40.20
N GLY A 1090 -33.84 23.94 -40.54
CA GLY A 1090 -33.04 23.28 -41.58
C GLY A 1090 -32.13 22.17 -41.07
N VAL A 1091 -32.04 21.98 -39.75
CA VAL A 1091 -31.20 20.96 -39.13
C VAL A 1091 -31.86 19.60 -39.27
N LYS A 1092 -31.12 18.65 -39.87
CA LYS A 1092 -31.53 17.27 -40.09
C LYS A 1092 -31.13 16.34 -38.95
N ARG A 1093 -30.04 16.66 -38.24
CA ARG A 1093 -29.53 15.86 -37.11
C ARG A 1093 -28.99 16.74 -35.99
N VAL A 1094 -29.33 16.41 -34.75
CA VAL A 1094 -28.72 16.98 -33.54
C VAL A 1094 -27.86 15.91 -32.87
N VAL A 1095 -26.56 16.18 -32.84
CA VAL A 1095 -25.52 15.33 -32.26
C VAL A 1095 -25.29 15.77 -30.81
N PHE A 1096 -25.57 14.89 -29.86
CA PHE A 1096 -25.09 15.00 -28.49
C PHE A 1096 -23.78 14.22 -28.35
N CYS A 1097 -22.77 14.83 -27.74
CA CYS A 1097 -21.51 14.15 -27.42
C CYS A 1097 -20.90 14.69 -26.12
N SER A 1098 -19.78 14.13 -25.67
CA SER A 1098 -19.09 14.60 -24.46
C SER A 1098 -17.56 14.50 -24.60
N GLY A 1099 -16.81 15.37 -23.93
CA GLY A 1099 -15.34 15.37 -23.95
C GLY A 1099 -14.70 15.59 -25.33
N LYS A 1100 -13.60 14.88 -25.61
CA LYS A 1100 -12.71 15.16 -26.76
C LYS A 1100 -13.32 14.92 -28.14
N VAL A 1101 -14.29 14.01 -28.27
CA VAL A 1101 -14.88 13.65 -29.57
C VAL A 1101 -15.57 14.84 -30.25
N TYR A 1102 -15.99 15.85 -29.48
CA TYR A 1102 -16.49 17.14 -29.99
C TYR A 1102 -15.58 17.76 -31.05
N TYR A 1103 -14.26 17.77 -30.85
CA TYR A 1103 -13.32 18.41 -31.78
C TYR A 1103 -13.16 17.61 -33.08
N GLU A 1104 -13.23 16.29 -32.99
CA GLU A 1104 -13.19 15.39 -34.16
C GLU A 1104 -14.48 15.53 -34.98
N LEU A 1105 -15.64 15.62 -34.31
CA LEU A 1105 -16.95 15.86 -34.92
C LEU A 1105 -17.06 17.25 -35.56
N LYS A 1106 -16.61 18.29 -34.87
CA LYS A 1106 -16.56 19.67 -35.37
C LYS A 1106 -15.75 19.74 -36.66
N LYS A 1107 -14.60 19.07 -36.70
CA LYS A 1107 -13.73 19.01 -37.87
C LYS A 1107 -14.40 18.29 -39.05
N ILE A 1108 -14.86 17.04 -38.87
CA ILE A 1108 -15.45 16.28 -39.99
C ILE A 1108 -16.74 16.93 -40.52
N ARG A 1109 -17.50 17.62 -39.67
CA ARG A 1109 -18.67 18.42 -40.09
C ARG A 1109 -18.26 19.56 -41.03
N ALA A 1110 -17.19 20.28 -40.71
CA ALA A 1110 -16.67 21.37 -41.54
C ALA A 1110 -16.02 20.85 -42.84
N ASP A 1111 -15.23 19.77 -42.76
CA ASP A 1111 -14.61 19.13 -43.93
C ASP A 1111 -15.68 18.66 -44.95
N LYS A 1112 -16.86 18.22 -44.48
CA LYS A 1112 -18.02 17.84 -45.30
C LYS A 1112 -19.00 18.98 -45.64
N LYS A 1113 -18.79 20.20 -45.11
CA LYS A 1113 -19.67 21.38 -45.27
C LYS A 1113 -21.11 21.16 -44.78
N LEU A 1114 -21.26 20.54 -43.60
CA LEU A 1114 -22.54 20.17 -43.00
C LEU A 1114 -22.92 21.04 -41.78
N GLU A 1115 -22.36 22.24 -41.66
CA GLU A 1115 -22.55 23.13 -40.50
C GLU A 1115 -23.95 23.76 -40.40
N SER A 1116 -24.79 23.63 -41.44
CA SER A 1116 -26.20 24.07 -41.42
C SER A 1116 -27.16 22.91 -41.13
N GLU A 1117 -26.78 21.69 -41.51
CA GLU A 1117 -27.60 20.48 -41.48
C GLU A 1117 -27.42 19.69 -40.18
N ILE A 1118 -26.26 19.80 -39.52
CA ILE A 1118 -25.92 19.07 -38.30
C ILE A 1118 -25.61 20.07 -37.18
N ALA A 1119 -26.41 20.06 -36.11
CA ALA A 1119 -26.06 20.71 -34.85
C ALA A 1119 -25.20 19.76 -33.98
N ILE A 1120 -24.18 20.27 -33.29
CA ILE A 1120 -23.39 19.50 -32.32
C ILE A 1120 -23.47 20.21 -30.97
N THR A 1121 -24.00 19.53 -29.95
CA THR A 1121 -24.02 20.03 -28.57
C THR A 1121 -23.23 19.12 -27.64
N THR A 1122 -22.47 19.72 -26.74
CA THR A 1122 -21.61 18.99 -25.80
C THR A 1122 -22.26 18.91 -24.43
N MET A 1123 -22.38 17.70 -23.88
CA MET A 1123 -22.83 17.45 -22.51
C MET A 1123 -21.61 17.41 -21.59
N GLU A 1124 -21.37 18.50 -20.86
CA GLU A 1124 -20.19 18.66 -19.98
C GLU A 1124 -20.40 17.95 -18.64
N GLN A 1125 -21.62 18.01 -18.09
CA GLN A 1125 -22.06 17.24 -16.93
C GLN A 1125 -23.02 16.15 -17.40
N ILE A 1126 -22.66 14.90 -17.13
CA ILE A 1126 -23.43 13.72 -17.53
C ILE A 1126 -24.30 13.26 -16.36
N CYS A 1127 -23.78 13.31 -15.13
CA CYS A 1127 -24.50 13.00 -13.89
C CYS A 1127 -24.40 14.19 -12.90
N PRO A 1128 -25.51 14.68 -12.31
CA PRO A 1128 -26.91 14.39 -12.67
C PRO A 1128 -27.22 14.72 -14.13
N PHE A 1129 -28.11 13.96 -14.75
CA PHE A 1129 -28.47 14.16 -16.15
C PHE A 1129 -29.25 15.46 -16.34
N PRO A 1130 -28.86 16.33 -17.30
CA PRO A 1130 -29.48 17.64 -17.49
C PRO A 1130 -30.79 17.57 -18.31
N PHE A 1131 -31.80 16.87 -17.79
CA PHE A 1131 -33.12 16.65 -18.41
C PHE A 1131 -33.73 17.94 -19.00
N ASP A 1132 -33.69 19.03 -18.25
CA ASP A 1132 -34.22 20.35 -18.63
C ASP A 1132 -33.53 20.93 -19.88
N LEU A 1133 -32.20 20.82 -19.95
CA LEU A 1133 -31.43 21.33 -21.08
C LEU A 1133 -31.51 20.40 -22.30
N VAL A 1134 -31.55 19.08 -22.10
CA VAL A 1134 -31.75 18.10 -23.18
C VAL A 1134 -33.12 18.30 -23.83
N LYS A 1135 -34.19 18.41 -23.02
CA LYS A 1135 -35.55 18.72 -23.49
C LYS A 1135 -35.58 20.01 -24.32
N LYS A 1136 -34.94 21.08 -23.81
CA LYS A 1136 -34.87 22.39 -24.47
C LYS A 1136 -34.10 22.34 -25.81
N GLU A 1137 -32.94 21.70 -25.84
CA GLU A 1137 -32.12 21.62 -27.08
C GLU A 1137 -32.75 20.68 -28.11
N CYS A 1138 -33.37 19.58 -27.69
CA CYS A 1138 -34.16 18.74 -28.59
C CYS A 1138 -35.37 19.50 -29.16
N ALA A 1139 -36.08 20.30 -28.36
CA ALA A 1139 -37.22 21.10 -28.81
C ALA A 1139 -36.85 22.20 -29.82
N LYS A 1140 -35.61 22.73 -29.75
CA LYS A 1140 -35.06 23.70 -30.71
C LYS A 1140 -34.94 23.13 -32.13
N TYR A 1141 -34.73 21.81 -32.26
CA TYR A 1141 -34.58 21.11 -33.54
C TYR A 1141 -35.67 20.03 -33.72
N PRO A 1142 -36.95 20.41 -33.93
CA PRO A 1142 -38.08 19.49 -33.84
C PRO A 1142 -38.12 18.42 -34.94
N LYS A 1143 -37.54 18.70 -36.12
CA LYS A 1143 -37.49 17.80 -37.28
C LYS A 1143 -36.20 16.98 -37.36
N ALA A 1144 -35.25 17.23 -36.45
CA ALA A 1144 -33.94 16.59 -36.49
C ALA A 1144 -33.97 15.21 -35.81
N GLU A 1145 -33.25 14.26 -36.42
CA GLU A 1145 -32.84 13.01 -35.80
C GLU A 1145 -31.94 13.32 -34.58
N VAL A 1146 -32.18 12.65 -33.45
CA VAL A 1146 -31.37 12.82 -32.23
C VAL A 1146 -30.37 11.66 -32.16
N CYS A 1147 -29.07 11.95 -32.04
CA CYS A 1147 -28.07 10.90 -31.85
C CYS A 1147 -27.09 11.22 -30.72
N TRP A 1148 -26.65 10.15 -30.04
CA TRP A 1148 -25.55 10.18 -29.10
C TRP A 1148 -24.29 9.66 -29.78
N VAL A 1149 -23.26 10.52 -29.88
CA VAL A 1149 -21.95 10.14 -30.41
C VAL A 1149 -20.93 10.06 -29.27
N GLN A 1150 -20.27 8.91 -29.15
CA GLN A 1150 -19.17 8.69 -28.21
C GLN A 1150 -18.02 7.92 -28.86
N GLU A 1151 -16.80 8.13 -28.37
CA GLU A 1151 -15.64 7.40 -28.88
C GLU A 1151 -15.49 6.01 -28.25
N GLU A 1152 -16.00 5.82 -27.04
CA GLU A 1152 -15.98 4.56 -26.31
C GLU A 1152 -16.84 3.49 -27.00
N HIS A 1153 -16.50 2.22 -26.75
CA HIS A 1153 -17.28 1.06 -27.19
C HIS A 1153 -18.72 1.11 -26.66
N LYS A 1154 -19.69 0.51 -27.36
CA LYS A 1154 -21.14 0.64 -27.05
C LYS A 1154 -21.52 0.16 -25.64
N ASN A 1155 -20.72 -0.73 -25.06
CA ASN A 1155 -20.85 -1.25 -23.69
C ASN A 1155 -19.94 -0.51 -22.67
N SER A 1156 -19.48 0.69 -23.02
CA SER A 1156 -18.62 1.58 -22.24
C SER A 1156 -19.03 3.04 -22.48
N GLY A 1157 -18.37 3.99 -21.82
CA GLY A 1157 -18.73 5.41 -21.94
C GLY A 1157 -20.12 5.70 -21.37
N ALA A 1158 -20.84 6.66 -21.95
CA ALA A 1158 -22.10 7.13 -21.37
C ALA A 1158 -23.37 6.51 -21.97
N TRP A 1159 -23.30 5.81 -23.11
CA TRP A 1159 -24.48 5.35 -23.88
C TRP A 1159 -25.54 4.65 -23.02
N SER A 1160 -25.17 3.63 -22.24
CA SER A 1160 -26.10 2.86 -21.40
C SER A 1160 -26.74 3.66 -20.26
N TYR A 1161 -26.17 4.80 -19.89
CA TYR A 1161 -26.73 5.72 -18.91
C TYR A 1161 -27.63 6.77 -19.58
N VAL A 1162 -27.17 7.40 -20.67
CA VAL A 1162 -27.93 8.49 -21.29
C VAL A 1162 -29.15 8.00 -22.06
N ALA A 1163 -29.09 6.84 -22.72
CA ALA A 1163 -30.18 6.35 -23.58
C ALA A 1163 -31.57 6.31 -22.91
N PRO A 1164 -31.78 5.63 -21.76
CA PRO A 1164 -33.11 5.61 -21.13
C PRO A 1164 -33.53 6.99 -20.58
N ARG A 1165 -32.56 7.83 -20.16
CA ARG A 1165 -32.84 9.20 -19.71
C ARG A 1165 -33.28 10.11 -20.86
N PHE A 1166 -32.75 9.90 -22.06
CA PHE A 1166 -33.24 10.53 -23.29
C PHE A 1166 -34.67 10.07 -23.63
N GLU A 1167 -34.96 8.76 -23.52
CA GLU A 1167 -36.31 8.22 -23.73
C GLU A 1167 -37.34 8.88 -22.78
N THR A 1168 -37.04 8.96 -21.49
CA THR A 1168 -37.83 9.68 -20.47
C THR A 1168 -37.95 11.17 -20.77
N THR A 1169 -36.86 11.83 -21.19
CA THR A 1169 -36.85 13.27 -21.54
C THR A 1169 -37.73 13.59 -22.76
N LEU A 1170 -37.78 12.68 -23.73
CA LEU A 1170 -38.51 12.84 -24.98
C LEU A 1170 -39.92 12.23 -24.93
N GLY A 1171 -40.26 11.48 -23.88
CA GLY A 1171 -41.56 10.80 -23.74
C GLY A 1171 -41.86 9.82 -24.88
N GLY A 1172 -40.82 9.20 -25.46
CA GLY A 1172 -40.95 8.35 -26.65
C GLY A 1172 -41.32 9.09 -27.95
N ALA A 1173 -41.33 10.42 -27.98
CA ALA A 1173 -41.73 11.18 -29.16
C ALA A 1173 -40.72 11.13 -30.33
N ARG A 1174 -39.46 10.77 -30.05
CA ARG A 1174 -38.38 10.55 -31.02
C ARG A 1174 -37.40 9.51 -30.47
N ASP A 1175 -36.92 8.64 -31.36
CA ASP A 1175 -35.82 7.72 -31.08
C ASP A 1175 -34.49 8.48 -30.89
N VAL A 1176 -33.58 7.90 -30.10
CA VAL A 1176 -32.20 8.36 -29.97
C VAL A 1176 -31.25 7.30 -30.49
N TYR A 1177 -30.46 7.66 -31.51
CA TYR A 1177 -29.57 6.73 -32.19
C TYR A 1177 -28.17 6.72 -31.57
N TYR A 1178 -27.63 5.52 -31.34
CA TYR A 1178 -26.24 5.34 -30.95
C TYR A 1178 -25.32 5.45 -32.18
N VAL A 1179 -24.26 6.26 -32.06
CA VAL A 1179 -23.15 6.27 -33.00
C VAL A 1179 -21.84 6.19 -32.20
N GLY A 1180 -20.99 5.22 -32.53
CA GLY A 1180 -19.75 5.02 -31.79
C GLY A 1180 -19.07 3.71 -32.15
N ARG A 1181 -18.08 3.30 -31.34
CA ARG A 1181 -17.42 2.00 -31.53
C ARG A 1181 -18.38 0.84 -31.26
N PRO A 1182 -18.18 -0.35 -31.87
CA PRO A 1182 -18.97 -1.55 -31.56
C PRO A 1182 -18.80 -1.98 -30.09
N VAL A 1183 -19.37 -3.11 -29.68
CA VAL A 1183 -19.08 -3.67 -28.33
C VAL A 1183 -17.68 -4.30 -28.29
N SER A 1184 -17.02 -4.23 -27.12
CA SER A 1184 -15.71 -4.84 -26.89
C SER A 1184 -15.55 -5.27 -25.43
N ALA A 1185 -14.82 -6.37 -25.18
CA ALA A 1185 -14.39 -6.76 -23.85
C ALA A 1185 -13.20 -5.89 -23.33
N SER A 1186 -12.36 -5.42 -24.26
CA SER A 1186 -11.26 -4.49 -23.99
C SER A 1186 -11.74 -3.04 -24.06
N THR A 1187 -11.21 -2.16 -23.20
CA THR A 1187 -11.48 -0.71 -23.21
C THR A 1187 -11.11 -0.05 -24.53
N ALA A 1188 -9.98 -0.46 -25.12
CA ALA A 1188 -9.52 -0.02 -26.43
C ALA A 1188 -8.75 -1.15 -27.16
N THR A 1189 -8.60 -1.00 -28.49
CA THR A 1189 -7.72 -1.85 -29.29
C THR A 1189 -6.24 -1.50 -29.06
N GLY A 1190 -5.37 -2.51 -29.04
CA GLY A 1190 -3.91 -2.32 -29.05
C GLY A 1190 -3.33 -2.01 -30.43
N SER A 1191 -4.13 -2.13 -31.51
CA SER A 1191 -3.68 -1.84 -32.88
C SER A 1191 -4.05 -0.43 -33.30
N ARG A 1192 -3.04 0.41 -33.55
CA ARG A 1192 -3.23 1.80 -34.00
C ARG A 1192 -3.98 1.90 -35.33
N ALA A 1193 -3.77 0.95 -36.26
CA ALA A 1193 -4.50 0.91 -37.52
C ALA A 1193 -6.00 0.62 -37.31
N GLN A 1194 -6.32 -0.33 -36.42
CA GLN A 1194 -7.69 -0.65 -36.04
C GLN A 1194 -8.36 0.52 -35.30
N HIS A 1195 -7.64 1.22 -34.41
CA HIS A 1195 -8.14 2.41 -33.72
C HIS A 1195 -8.58 3.51 -34.69
N PHE A 1196 -7.77 3.79 -35.73
CA PHE A 1196 -8.12 4.77 -36.76
C PHE A 1196 -9.27 4.30 -37.66
N LYS A 1197 -9.33 3.01 -38.01
CA LYS A 1197 -10.47 2.43 -38.74
C LYS A 1197 -11.78 2.64 -37.98
N GLU A 1198 -11.78 2.32 -36.68
CA GLU A 1198 -12.92 2.55 -35.79
C GLU A 1198 -13.32 4.03 -35.68
N LEU A 1199 -12.33 4.92 -35.55
CA LEU A 1199 -12.58 6.37 -35.46
C LEU A 1199 -13.18 6.91 -36.76
N ASN A 1200 -12.65 6.51 -37.92
CA ASN A 1200 -13.16 6.96 -39.21
C ASN A 1200 -14.59 6.45 -39.44
N ASN A 1201 -14.88 5.18 -39.16
CA ASN A 1201 -16.22 4.61 -39.25
C ASN A 1201 -17.24 5.39 -38.39
N LEU A 1202 -16.87 5.71 -37.15
CA LEU A 1202 -17.68 6.53 -36.22
C LEU A 1202 -17.96 7.93 -36.79
N LEU A 1203 -16.93 8.62 -37.30
CA LEU A 1203 -17.07 9.98 -37.82
C LEU A 1203 -17.86 10.02 -39.14
N GLU A 1204 -17.74 8.98 -39.97
CA GLU A 1204 -18.55 8.80 -41.18
C GLU A 1204 -20.02 8.57 -40.83
N GLU A 1205 -20.32 7.68 -39.89
CA GLU A 1205 -21.69 7.41 -39.45
C GLU A 1205 -22.35 8.63 -38.79
N ALA A 1206 -21.62 9.35 -37.93
CA ALA A 1206 -22.10 10.57 -37.28
C ALA A 1206 -22.53 11.65 -38.30
N THR A 1207 -21.86 11.70 -39.46
CA THR A 1207 -22.13 12.67 -40.54
C THR A 1207 -22.99 12.12 -41.69
N ARG A 1208 -23.43 10.86 -41.64
CA ARG A 1208 -24.35 10.25 -42.62
C ARG A 1208 -25.78 10.75 -42.39
N LEU A 1209 -26.16 11.85 -43.02
CA LEU A 1209 -27.51 12.41 -42.95
C LEU A 1209 -28.61 11.37 -43.29
N PRO A 1210 -29.81 11.49 -42.67
CA PRO A 1210 -31.00 10.76 -43.10
C PRO A 1210 -31.56 11.28 -44.44
#